data_AF-A0A3P7X1K1-F1
#
_entry.id   AF-A0A3P7X1K1-F1
#
_cell.length_a   1.000
_cell.length_b   1.000
_cell.length_c   1.000
_cell.angle_alpha   90.00
_cell.angle_beta   90.00
_cell.angle_gamma   90.00
#
_symmetry.space_group_name_H-M   'P 1'
#
loop_
_entity.id
_entity.type
_entity.pdbx_description
1 polymer ?
#
loop_
_entity_poly.entity_id
_entity_poly.type
_entity_poly.pdbx_seq_one_letter_code
_entity_poly.pdbx_strand_id
1 'polypeptide(L)'
;MEPPPPKVPMTAAERMMAKMGHVEGKGLGKTKQGLIEPVALSTQRGRVGLGHSITKTVGRDFLETWDESKEDKSIEERVYWMAECPESTRDWVVDYLEGSEWIEIGEKLKIDDETNFCDGEILRDMLNSKDVFNVVPDRDLREARARANPYETIGAAFFQNRAAMKVANLDRTFNFLFSGETEERLLSKNPLKSERPTSNCDREAPLFYFADVCAGPGGFSEYMLWRKAFYNVKGFGFTLKGKDDFKLGKFTASSAHYFEPFYGKEGDGDVTKPDNINSLEEFIMKGTNDVGVDLMMADGGFSVEGQENIQEILSKHIYLCQLLVSLCIVREGGVFFCKLFDVFTPFSAGLIYLMYIAYDQISLHKPHTSRPANSERYIICKGLRKNYSDAVRDYLKRYVVNVKLYEFTKAGSSKDVVSVVPLETLKSDEEFFKYLKEHNERLADRQSTYLRKYLSFAKNSSLIDRDQGTLREECLKLWLVPNKTLDRRERGAERQQIDPDQYFGRFTRKVMIFVAILFQWLYSRKGTSPIYAEFSLNILSNRASTQPELLISTGDAVFVWRKHWEKIDNNVMRIPDRTVLLVERVDNKRLESVSTDGLVRILDAAVLNGDDVSGLLYSKRMAAAQKFCQALKLVNRTQDQTGSGELYIVYNDISMKIRRKFSRLRHSGEEVLIYDENGHLLMCKAIRVARLLKGKIPFRCLPHSPEHDSWFYRGVEDGMVIHECCSSFWESAMPSKQTSGHVPMQCIWSWENSCKFVLDNYGPRVILENDSHKSGPTVNSILQEVAETDEKCRKSVAA
;
A
#
# COMPACT_ATOMS: atom_id res chain seq x y z
N MET A 1 6.72 67.80 -64.13
CA MET A 1 6.54 68.29 -62.75
C MET A 1 5.30 67.62 -62.22
N GLU A 2 5.45 66.59 -61.39
CA GLU A 2 4.32 65.98 -60.69
C GLU A 2 3.74 66.97 -59.66
N PRO A 3 2.42 67.03 -59.47
CA PRO A 3 1.83 67.85 -58.44
C PRO A 3 2.25 67.31 -57.06
N PRO A 4 2.47 68.17 -56.04
CA PRO A 4 2.78 67.71 -54.71
C PRO A 4 1.62 66.86 -54.15
N PRO A 5 1.92 65.81 -53.36
CA PRO A 5 0.89 64.95 -52.80
C PRO A 5 -0.08 65.77 -51.91
N PRO A 6 -1.38 65.42 -51.89
CA PRO A 6 -2.36 66.12 -51.08
C PRO A 6 -1.99 66.04 -49.60
N LYS A 7 -1.99 67.18 -48.91
CA LYS A 7 -1.74 67.25 -47.46
C LYS A 7 -2.89 66.54 -46.74
N VAL A 8 -2.61 65.35 -46.21
CA VAL A 8 -3.54 64.62 -45.32
C VAL A 8 -3.79 65.48 -44.08
N PRO A 9 -5.05 65.72 -43.68
CA PRO A 9 -5.35 66.51 -42.49
C PRO A 9 -4.89 65.78 -41.23
N MET A 10 -4.01 66.42 -40.46
CA MET A 10 -3.52 65.88 -39.19
C MET A 10 -4.67 65.55 -38.24
N THR A 11 -4.62 64.38 -37.64
CA THR A 11 -5.49 63.95 -36.54
C THR A 11 -5.34 64.90 -35.34
N ALA A 12 -6.30 64.88 -34.42
CA ALA A 12 -6.24 65.70 -33.20
C ALA A 12 -4.98 65.39 -32.37
N ALA A 13 -4.59 64.11 -32.32
CA ALA A 13 -3.37 63.66 -31.64
C ALA A 13 -2.11 64.21 -32.33
N GLU A 14 -2.02 64.12 -33.66
CA GLU A 14 -0.87 64.65 -34.41
C GLU A 14 -0.72 66.18 -34.28
N ARG A 15 -1.84 66.92 -34.29
CA ARG A 15 -1.83 68.37 -34.01
C ARG A 15 -1.33 68.70 -32.61
N MET A 16 -1.70 67.89 -31.62
CA MET A 16 -1.25 68.06 -30.24
C MET A 16 0.25 67.75 -30.11
N MET A 17 0.71 66.66 -30.72
CA MET A 17 2.13 66.27 -30.75
C MET A 17 3.00 67.33 -31.47
N ALA A 18 2.54 67.85 -32.60
CA ALA A 18 3.21 68.94 -33.32
C ALA A 18 3.32 70.22 -32.47
N LYS A 19 2.25 70.59 -31.73
CA LYS A 19 2.29 71.74 -30.79
C LYS A 19 3.28 71.53 -29.64
N MET A 20 3.55 70.29 -29.26
CA MET A 20 4.54 69.93 -28.23
C MET A 20 5.97 69.81 -28.79
N GLY A 21 6.20 70.14 -30.05
CA GLY A 21 7.52 70.13 -30.69
C GLY A 21 7.97 68.77 -31.21
N HIS A 22 7.04 67.80 -31.36
CA HIS A 22 7.35 66.52 -31.97
C HIS A 22 7.71 66.68 -33.46
N VAL A 23 8.80 66.02 -33.87
CA VAL A 23 9.24 65.92 -35.26
C VAL A 23 9.30 64.43 -35.59
N GLU A 24 8.73 64.04 -36.72
CA GLU A 24 8.69 62.65 -37.17
C GLU A 24 10.10 62.04 -37.20
N GLY A 25 10.26 60.84 -36.62
CA GLY A 25 11.55 60.17 -36.46
C GLY A 25 12.46 60.70 -35.34
N LYS A 26 12.00 61.65 -34.51
CA LYS A 26 12.76 62.17 -33.36
C LYS A 26 12.02 61.99 -32.03
N GLY A 27 12.80 62.01 -30.95
CA GLY A 27 12.31 61.82 -29.59
C GLY A 27 11.25 62.84 -29.20
N LEU A 28 10.25 62.42 -28.44
CA LEU A 28 9.20 63.32 -27.94
C LEU A 28 9.80 64.43 -27.03
N GLY A 29 9.34 65.68 -27.20
CA GLY A 29 9.73 66.84 -26.38
C GLY A 29 10.40 67.98 -27.15
N LYS A 30 10.34 69.19 -26.60
CA LYS A 30 10.77 70.46 -27.25
C LYS A 30 12.23 70.46 -27.74
N THR A 31 13.08 69.67 -27.10
CA THR A 31 14.52 69.48 -27.36
C THR A 31 14.85 68.13 -27.98
N LYS A 32 13.84 67.36 -28.43
CA LYS A 32 13.98 66.05 -29.12
C LYS A 32 14.65 64.96 -28.26
N GLN A 33 14.47 65.04 -26.94
CA GLN A 33 15.14 64.21 -25.93
C GLN A 33 14.42 62.91 -25.56
N GLY A 34 13.21 62.68 -26.07
CA GLY A 34 12.48 61.44 -25.83
C GLY A 34 13.16 60.25 -26.50
N LEU A 35 12.94 59.04 -25.97
CA LEU A 35 13.41 57.81 -26.60
C LEU A 35 12.75 57.63 -27.98
N ILE A 36 13.59 57.42 -29.00
CA ILE A 36 13.16 57.12 -30.38
C ILE A 36 13.01 55.61 -30.55
N GLU A 37 13.86 54.85 -29.89
CA GLU A 37 13.81 53.40 -29.90
C GLU A 37 12.72 52.89 -28.94
N PRO A 38 12.05 51.78 -29.28
CA PRO A 38 11.12 51.13 -28.38
C PRO A 38 11.77 50.89 -27.02
N VAL A 39 11.05 51.17 -25.93
CA VAL A 39 11.54 50.91 -24.58
C VAL A 39 11.89 49.43 -24.49
N ALA A 40 13.17 49.12 -24.33
CA ALA A 40 13.64 47.76 -24.18
C ALA A 40 12.90 47.09 -23.00
N LEU A 41 12.32 45.91 -23.25
CA LEU A 41 11.66 45.14 -22.20
C LEU A 41 12.68 44.86 -21.10
N SER A 42 12.31 45.14 -19.85
CA SER A 42 13.19 44.94 -18.71
C SER A 42 13.66 43.48 -18.65
N THR A 43 14.97 43.29 -18.76
CA THR A 43 15.64 41.99 -18.56
C THR A 43 15.71 41.62 -17.07
N GLN A 44 15.30 42.53 -16.18
CA GLN A 44 15.38 42.40 -14.73
C GLN A 44 14.43 41.30 -14.23
N ARG A 45 14.99 40.37 -13.44
CA ARG A 45 14.25 39.26 -12.83
C ARG A 45 13.75 39.68 -11.44
N GLY A 46 12.45 39.97 -11.30
CA GLY A 46 11.80 40.24 -10.01
C GLY A 46 12.24 41.57 -9.36
N ARG A 47 12.11 41.68 -8.03
CA ARG A 47 12.47 42.87 -7.23
C ARG A 47 13.97 42.91 -6.85
N VAL A 48 14.87 42.58 -7.78
CA VAL A 48 16.31 42.74 -7.53
C VAL A 48 16.66 44.20 -7.77
N GLY A 49 17.38 44.87 -6.86
CA GLY A 49 17.70 46.30 -6.98
C GLY A 49 18.47 46.66 -8.26
N LEU A 50 18.31 47.91 -8.73
CA LEU A 50 19.12 48.47 -9.82
C LEU A 50 20.60 48.42 -9.42
N GLY A 51 21.44 47.74 -10.21
CA GLY A 51 22.89 47.64 -9.99
C GLY A 51 23.42 46.31 -9.44
N HIS A 52 22.59 45.27 -9.28
CA HIS A 52 23.05 43.95 -8.84
C HIS A 52 23.54 43.11 -10.03
N SER A 53 24.85 42.89 -10.14
CA SER A 53 25.48 42.00 -11.12
C SER A 53 25.30 40.54 -10.69
N ILE A 54 24.27 39.89 -11.20
CA ILE A 54 24.03 38.46 -10.96
C ILE A 54 24.93 37.65 -11.92
N THR A 55 26.05 37.15 -11.40
CA THR A 55 27.02 36.29 -12.12
C THR A 55 26.45 34.93 -12.59
N LYS A 56 25.21 34.57 -12.19
CA LYS A 56 24.52 33.31 -12.54
C LYS A 56 23.27 33.49 -13.43
N THR A 57 23.26 34.41 -14.39
CA THR A 57 22.00 34.69 -15.14
C THR A 57 22.13 34.50 -16.64
N VAL A 58 21.49 33.46 -17.15
CA VAL A 58 21.08 33.41 -18.56
C VAL A 58 20.14 34.59 -18.85
N GLY A 59 20.50 35.43 -19.82
CA GLY A 59 19.68 36.56 -20.25
C GLY A 59 18.28 36.13 -20.68
N ARG A 60 17.26 36.95 -20.41
CA ARG A 60 15.92 36.72 -20.97
C ARG A 60 15.98 36.92 -22.48
N ASP A 61 15.41 35.98 -23.20
CA ASP A 61 15.24 36.05 -24.64
C ASP A 61 13.79 35.69 -24.96
N PHE A 62 13.00 36.68 -25.35
CA PHE A 62 11.58 36.50 -25.68
C PHE A 62 11.37 35.96 -27.11
N LEU A 63 12.42 35.94 -27.93
CA LEU A 63 12.40 35.37 -29.29
C LEU A 63 12.80 33.89 -29.29
N GLU A 64 13.38 33.39 -28.20
CA GLU A 64 13.70 31.98 -28.02
C GLU A 64 12.41 31.15 -28.19
N THR A 65 12.48 30.19 -29.11
CA THR A 65 11.42 29.21 -29.38
C THR A 65 11.96 27.81 -29.15
N TRP A 66 11.07 26.86 -28.93
CA TRP A 66 11.43 25.45 -28.79
C TRP A 66 10.81 24.65 -29.93
N ASP A 67 11.64 23.80 -30.55
CA ASP A 67 11.22 22.90 -31.61
C ASP A 67 10.60 21.64 -31.01
N GLU A 68 9.26 21.56 -31.04
CA GLU A 68 8.50 20.45 -30.47
C GLU A 68 8.77 19.10 -31.17
N SER A 69 9.30 19.10 -32.40
CA SER A 69 9.62 17.86 -33.14
C SER A 69 10.79 17.07 -32.53
N LYS A 70 11.57 17.69 -31.64
CA LYS A 70 12.68 17.05 -30.92
C LYS A 70 12.23 16.18 -29.75
N GLU A 71 10.93 16.16 -29.45
CA GLU A 71 10.36 15.39 -28.35
C GLU A 71 9.39 14.33 -28.84
N ASP A 72 9.47 13.16 -28.21
CA ASP A 72 8.44 12.15 -28.30
C ASP A 72 7.50 12.25 -27.09
N LYS A 73 6.26 12.67 -27.35
CA LYS A 73 5.18 12.77 -26.36
C LYS A 73 4.19 11.63 -26.61
N SER A 74 4.33 10.55 -25.87
CA SER A 74 3.52 9.35 -25.99
C SER A 74 2.76 9.05 -24.70
N ILE A 75 1.55 8.51 -24.81
CA ILE A 75 0.77 8.06 -23.64
C ILE A 75 1.25 6.67 -23.21
N GLU A 76 1.47 5.79 -24.20
CA GLU A 76 1.98 4.45 -24.00
C GLU A 76 3.51 4.43 -23.98
N GLU A 77 4.06 3.68 -23.03
CA GLU A 77 5.49 3.53 -22.86
C GLU A 77 5.94 2.17 -23.36
N ARG A 78 6.92 2.16 -24.25
CA ARG A 78 7.48 0.90 -24.78
C ARG A 78 8.49 0.31 -23.78
N VAL A 79 8.19 -0.90 -23.32
CA VAL A 79 9.08 -1.70 -22.45
C VAL A 79 10.05 -2.50 -23.31
N TYR A 80 11.32 -2.54 -22.89
CA TYR A 80 12.37 -3.33 -23.51
C TYR A 80 12.94 -4.26 -22.45
N TRP A 81 12.59 -5.55 -22.50
CA TRP A 81 13.20 -6.55 -21.65
C TRP A 81 14.59 -6.92 -22.19
N MET A 82 15.53 -7.20 -21.29
CA MET A 82 16.78 -7.87 -21.65
C MET A 82 16.46 -9.24 -22.25
N ALA A 83 17.36 -9.76 -23.09
CA ALA A 83 17.29 -11.15 -23.52
C ALA A 83 17.33 -12.08 -22.29
N GLU A 84 16.84 -13.31 -22.42
CA GLU A 84 16.83 -14.24 -21.29
C GLU A 84 18.23 -14.84 -21.09
N CYS A 85 18.72 -14.84 -19.84
CA CYS A 85 20.05 -15.39 -19.55
C CYS A 85 20.10 -16.90 -19.83
N PRO A 86 21.04 -17.39 -20.66
CA PRO A 86 21.22 -18.82 -20.85
C PRO A 86 21.50 -19.53 -19.52
N GLU A 87 20.89 -20.69 -19.29
CA GLU A 87 21.10 -21.45 -18.05
C GLU A 87 22.56 -21.82 -17.84
N SER A 88 23.31 -22.13 -18.92
CA SER A 88 24.75 -22.38 -18.85
C SER A 88 25.55 -21.19 -18.31
N THR A 89 25.12 -19.96 -18.61
CA THR A 89 25.76 -18.74 -18.09
C THR A 89 25.41 -18.57 -16.62
N ARG A 90 24.15 -18.78 -16.23
CA ARG A 90 23.73 -18.73 -14.82
C ARG A 90 24.48 -19.73 -13.95
N ASP A 91 24.56 -20.99 -14.40
CA ASP A 91 25.26 -22.07 -13.71
C ASP A 91 26.75 -21.72 -13.56
N TRP A 92 27.41 -21.31 -14.66
CA TRP A 92 28.82 -20.90 -14.62
C TRP A 92 29.09 -19.74 -13.65
N VAL A 93 28.24 -18.70 -13.66
CA VAL A 93 28.38 -17.58 -12.73
C VAL A 93 28.26 -18.08 -11.29
N VAL A 94 27.23 -18.85 -10.97
CA VAL A 94 27.01 -19.35 -9.60
C VAL A 94 28.15 -20.22 -9.11
N ASP A 95 28.62 -21.19 -9.91
CA ASP A 95 29.76 -22.03 -9.57
C ASP A 95 31.02 -21.20 -9.28
N TYR A 96 31.22 -20.12 -10.04
CA TYR A 96 32.38 -19.24 -9.86
C TYR A 96 32.26 -18.31 -8.64
N LEU A 97 31.04 -17.89 -8.26
CA LEU A 97 30.81 -17.02 -7.10
C LEU A 97 31.17 -17.71 -5.77
N GLU A 98 31.05 -19.04 -5.68
CA GLU A 98 31.30 -19.78 -4.44
C GLU A 98 32.79 -19.84 -4.03
N GLY A 99 33.73 -19.50 -4.93
CA GLY A 99 35.17 -19.61 -4.67
C GLY A 99 36.06 -18.43 -5.10
N SER A 100 35.49 -17.35 -5.62
CA SER A 100 36.27 -16.26 -6.24
C SER A 100 36.19 -14.90 -5.53
N GLU A 101 37.21 -14.06 -5.78
CA GLU A 101 37.23 -12.64 -5.45
C GLU A 101 37.06 -11.80 -6.73
N TRP A 102 35.83 -11.70 -7.24
CA TRP A 102 35.47 -10.83 -8.37
C TRP A 102 35.55 -9.31 -8.07
N ILE A 103 35.96 -8.96 -6.86
CA ILE A 103 36.01 -7.58 -6.36
C ILE A 103 37.22 -6.86 -6.91
N GLU A 104 36.99 -5.67 -7.42
CA GLU A 104 38.07 -4.74 -7.71
C GLU A 104 38.00 -3.56 -6.75
N ILE A 105 39.10 -3.30 -6.05
CA ILE A 105 39.25 -2.16 -5.14
C ILE A 105 40.14 -1.12 -5.82
N GLY A 106 39.68 0.12 -5.90
CA GLY A 106 40.39 1.23 -6.51
C GLY A 106 39.96 2.57 -5.93
N GLU A 107 40.30 3.66 -6.62
CA GLU A 107 39.80 5.00 -6.30
C GLU A 107 38.91 5.47 -7.46
N LYS A 108 37.71 5.97 -7.18
CA LYS A 108 36.80 6.48 -8.22
C LYS A 108 36.04 7.72 -7.73
N LEU A 109 36.29 8.86 -8.36
CA LEU A 109 35.64 10.14 -8.05
C LEU A 109 35.20 10.92 -9.31
N LYS A 110 35.30 10.30 -10.48
CA LYS A 110 35.04 10.91 -11.79
C LYS A 110 34.07 10.06 -12.59
N ILE A 111 33.26 10.71 -13.42
CA ILE A 111 32.24 10.06 -14.25
C ILE A 111 32.48 10.29 -15.75
N ASP A 112 33.33 11.25 -16.11
CA ASP A 112 33.60 11.67 -17.49
C ASP A 112 34.37 10.63 -18.31
N ASP A 113 35.03 9.68 -17.64
CA ASP A 113 35.76 8.57 -18.24
C ASP A 113 34.94 7.26 -18.35
N GLU A 114 33.71 7.22 -17.83
CA GLU A 114 32.88 6.02 -17.79
C GLU A 114 32.19 5.71 -19.13
N THR A 115 33.01 5.34 -20.11
CA THR A 115 32.61 5.13 -21.52
C THR A 115 32.47 3.65 -21.90
N ASN A 116 32.53 2.74 -20.93
CA ASN A 116 32.40 1.30 -21.20
C ASN A 116 30.99 0.93 -21.67
N PHE A 117 29.96 1.56 -21.10
CA PHE A 117 28.54 1.25 -21.34
C PHE A 117 27.77 2.45 -21.92
N CYS A 118 28.47 3.40 -22.55
CA CYS A 118 27.90 4.56 -23.23
C CYS A 118 28.97 5.16 -24.16
N ASP A 119 28.60 5.58 -25.36
CA ASP A 119 29.50 6.34 -26.21
C ASP A 119 30.04 7.60 -25.52
N GLY A 120 31.35 7.85 -25.71
CA GLY A 120 32.03 8.94 -25.01
C GLY A 120 31.62 10.34 -25.47
N GLU A 121 31.16 10.53 -26.71
CA GLU A 121 30.61 11.81 -27.16
C GLU A 121 29.23 12.07 -26.55
N ILE A 122 28.36 11.06 -26.54
CA ILE A 122 27.03 11.13 -25.95
C ILE A 122 27.10 11.43 -24.45
N LEU A 123 27.99 10.74 -23.72
CA LEU A 123 28.21 10.97 -22.29
C LEU A 123 28.63 12.42 -22.02
N ARG A 124 29.62 12.93 -22.78
CA ARG A 124 30.10 14.31 -22.63
C ARG A 124 29.02 15.33 -22.96
N ASP A 125 28.22 15.13 -24.01
CA ASP A 125 27.10 16.02 -24.33
C ASP A 125 26.06 16.09 -23.21
N MET A 126 25.72 14.95 -22.60
CA MET A 126 24.81 14.89 -21.46
C MET A 126 25.39 15.60 -20.23
N LEU A 127 26.66 15.38 -19.91
CA LEU A 127 27.34 16.05 -18.79
C LEU A 127 27.41 17.57 -19.01
N ASN A 128 27.75 18.03 -20.21
CA ASN A 128 27.76 19.45 -20.56
C ASN A 128 26.33 20.04 -20.49
N SER A 129 25.31 19.29 -20.90
CA SER A 129 23.91 19.72 -20.79
C SER A 129 23.47 19.92 -19.33
N LYS A 130 24.08 19.22 -18.37
CA LYS A 130 23.82 19.42 -16.93
C LYS A 130 24.35 20.78 -16.43
N ASP A 131 25.22 21.48 -17.17
CA ASP A 131 25.66 22.84 -16.78
C ASP A 131 24.51 23.84 -16.70
N VAL A 132 23.34 23.54 -17.27
CA VAL A 132 22.12 24.34 -17.04
C VAL A 132 21.84 24.57 -15.55
N PHE A 133 22.17 23.61 -14.68
CA PHE A 133 22.05 23.76 -13.22
C PHE A 133 23.01 24.80 -12.63
N ASN A 134 24.16 25.03 -13.27
CA ASN A 134 25.16 26.00 -12.85
C ASN A 134 24.81 27.43 -13.30
N VAL A 135 24.17 27.57 -14.48
CA VAL A 135 23.92 28.88 -15.13
C VAL A 135 22.51 29.43 -14.87
N VAL A 136 21.53 28.59 -14.49
CA VAL A 136 20.14 29.02 -14.24
C VAL A 136 19.81 28.95 -12.74
N PRO A 137 19.27 30.02 -12.12
CA PRO A 137 18.84 29.99 -10.72
C PRO A 137 17.73 28.96 -10.46
N ASP A 138 17.78 28.27 -9.32
CA ASP A 138 16.88 27.13 -8.99
C ASP A 138 15.40 27.45 -9.06
N ARG A 139 14.99 28.68 -8.68
CA ARG A 139 13.58 29.08 -8.78
C ARG A 139 13.12 29.09 -10.23
N ASP A 140 13.88 29.74 -11.10
CA ASP A 140 13.52 29.92 -12.50
C ASP A 140 13.63 28.59 -13.25
N LEU A 141 14.60 27.73 -12.90
CA LEU A 141 14.69 26.37 -13.42
C LEU A 141 13.48 25.51 -13.02
N ARG A 142 13.01 25.63 -11.76
CA ARG A 142 11.80 24.91 -11.30
C ARG A 142 10.55 25.37 -12.04
N GLU A 143 10.40 26.67 -12.30
CA GLU A 143 9.29 27.23 -13.08
C GLU A 143 9.37 26.85 -14.56
N ALA A 144 10.56 26.91 -15.16
CA ALA A 144 10.81 26.46 -16.53
C ALA A 144 10.47 24.99 -16.69
N ARG A 145 10.97 24.14 -15.79
CA ARG A 145 10.65 22.70 -15.75
C ARG A 145 9.15 22.45 -15.65
N ALA A 146 8.44 23.18 -14.78
CA ALA A 146 7.01 22.97 -14.59
C ALA A 146 6.19 23.28 -15.86
N ARG A 147 6.63 24.26 -16.65
CA ARG A 147 6.04 24.61 -17.95
C ARG A 147 6.52 23.70 -19.09
N ALA A 148 7.74 23.18 -19.01
CA ALA A 148 8.40 22.43 -20.08
C ALA A 148 8.13 20.93 -20.05
N ASN A 149 7.94 20.32 -18.88
CA ASN A 149 7.71 18.88 -18.78
C ASN A 149 6.26 18.55 -19.20
N PRO A 150 6.03 17.77 -20.29
CA PRO A 150 4.68 17.43 -20.76
C PRO A 150 3.83 16.69 -19.71
N TYR A 151 4.48 15.98 -18.79
CA TYR A 151 3.81 15.12 -17.80
C TYR A 151 3.71 15.75 -16.41
N GLU A 152 4.11 17.02 -16.21
CA GLU A 152 4.21 17.62 -14.87
C GLU A 152 2.83 17.73 -14.17
N THR A 153 1.77 17.99 -14.93
CA THR A 153 0.40 18.19 -14.42
C THR A 153 -0.21 16.92 -13.85
N ILE A 154 0.30 15.71 -14.15
CA ILE A 154 -0.12 14.46 -13.50
C ILE A 154 0.00 14.58 -11.97
N GLY A 155 1.09 15.22 -11.50
CA GLY A 155 1.28 15.53 -10.09
C GLY A 155 1.12 14.29 -9.20
N ALA A 156 0.34 14.42 -8.13
CA ALA A 156 0.04 13.35 -7.18
C ALA A 156 -1.38 12.78 -7.30
N ALA A 157 -2.20 13.30 -8.23
CA ALA A 157 -3.64 13.05 -8.29
C ALA A 157 -4.30 13.19 -6.89
N PHE A 158 -4.84 12.10 -6.34
CA PHE A 158 -5.46 12.02 -5.01
C PHE A 158 -4.61 11.25 -3.96
N PHE A 159 -3.34 10.97 -4.26
CA PHE A 159 -2.37 10.37 -3.35
C PHE A 159 -1.60 11.44 -2.55
N GLN A 160 -0.86 11.02 -1.53
CA GLN A 160 -0.11 11.93 -0.68
C GLN A 160 1.01 12.67 -1.44
N ASN A 161 1.60 12.03 -2.46
CA ASN A 161 2.73 12.53 -3.23
C ASN A 161 2.80 11.92 -4.64
N ARG A 162 3.73 12.44 -5.46
CA ARG A 162 3.90 12.00 -6.86
C ARG A 162 4.53 10.62 -7.02
N ALA A 163 5.18 10.09 -5.98
CA ALA A 163 5.81 8.78 -6.03
C ALA A 163 4.76 7.68 -6.22
N ALA A 164 3.58 7.82 -5.61
CA ALA A 164 2.45 6.92 -5.85
C ALA A 164 2.07 6.83 -7.34
N MET A 165 2.09 7.96 -8.06
CA MET A 165 1.81 7.99 -9.49
C MET A 165 2.90 7.31 -10.33
N LYS A 166 4.14 7.22 -9.84
CA LYS A 166 5.20 6.45 -10.51
C LYS A 166 4.89 4.96 -10.50
N VAL A 167 4.41 4.44 -9.36
CA VAL A 167 4.00 3.04 -9.29
C VAL A 167 2.75 2.80 -10.13
N ALA A 168 1.77 3.72 -10.13
CA ALA A 168 0.60 3.61 -11.00
C ALA A 168 0.97 3.53 -12.49
N ASN A 169 1.91 4.38 -12.90
CA ASN A 169 2.45 4.40 -14.25
C ASN A 169 3.19 3.10 -14.57
N LEU A 170 4.16 2.69 -13.75
CA LEU A 170 4.96 1.49 -13.99
C LEU A 170 4.09 0.23 -13.96
N ASP A 171 3.20 0.10 -12.98
CA ASP A 171 2.30 -1.05 -12.86
C ASP A 171 1.49 -1.22 -14.16
N ARG A 172 0.92 -0.14 -14.73
CA ARG A 172 0.23 -0.24 -16.04
C ARG A 172 1.19 -0.53 -17.20
N THR A 173 2.35 0.12 -17.25
CA THR A 173 3.35 -0.07 -18.32
C THR A 173 3.84 -1.52 -18.40
N PHE A 174 3.95 -2.18 -17.24
CA PHE A 174 4.30 -3.59 -17.13
C PHE A 174 3.07 -4.51 -17.06
N ASN A 175 1.94 -4.09 -17.64
CA ASN A 175 0.70 -4.89 -17.72
C ASN A 175 0.22 -5.44 -16.37
N PHE A 176 0.23 -4.57 -15.35
CA PHE A 176 -0.17 -4.83 -13.97
C PHE A 176 0.65 -5.93 -13.28
N LEU A 177 1.92 -6.10 -13.70
CA LEU A 177 2.85 -7.08 -13.12
C LEU A 177 3.02 -6.91 -11.60
N PHE A 178 2.99 -5.68 -11.08
CA PHE A 178 3.29 -5.42 -9.67
C PHE A 178 2.07 -5.70 -8.79
N SER A 179 0.88 -5.33 -9.24
CA SER A 179 -0.35 -5.69 -8.54
C SER A 179 -0.75 -7.15 -8.73
N GLY A 180 -0.32 -7.78 -9.83
CA GLY A 180 -0.68 -9.14 -10.21
C GLY A 180 -2.16 -9.26 -10.56
N GLU A 181 -2.71 -8.24 -11.23
CA GLU A 181 -4.15 -8.08 -11.44
C GLU A 181 -4.52 -7.94 -12.90
N THR A 182 -5.76 -8.29 -13.23
CA THR A 182 -6.38 -7.99 -14.52
C THR A 182 -7.14 -6.66 -14.44
N GLU A 183 -7.24 -5.94 -15.56
CA GLU A 183 -8.02 -4.70 -15.66
C GLU A 183 -9.47 -4.83 -15.12
N GLU A 184 -10.16 -5.94 -15.43
CA GLU A 184 -11.52 -6.20 -14.94
C GLU A 184 -11.60 -6.20 -13.41
N ARG A 185 -10.73 -6.98 -12.75
CA ARG A 185 -10.63 -7.03 -11.28
C ARG A 185 -10.21 -5.69 -10.68
N LEU A 186 -9.36 -4.93 -11.36
CA LEU A 186 -8.97 -3.60 -10.89
C LEU A 186 -10.14 -2.64 -10.92
N LEU A 187 -10.95 -2.64 -11.98
CA LEU A 187 -12.13 -1.80 -12.09
C LEU A 187 -13.25 -2.21 -11.12
N SER A 188 -13.37 -3.50 -10.78
CA SER A 188 -14.30 -3.95 -9.75
C SER A 188 -13.91 -3.47 -8.34
N LYS A 189 -12.62 -3.32 -8.06
CA LYS A 189 -12.09 -2.84 -6.77
C LYS A 189 -11.98 -1.32 -6.70
N ASN A 190 -11.63 -0.69 -7.81
CA ASN A 190 -11.29 0.73 -7.93
C ASN A 190 -11.92 1.35 -9.19
N PRO A 191 -13.24 1.56 -9.21
CA PRO A 191 -13.94 2.12 -10.36
C PRO A 191 -13.56 3.59 -10.60
N LEU A 192 -13.50 4.00 -11.88
CA LEU A 192 -13.09 5.36 -12.26
C LEU A 192 -14.13 6.44 -11.89
N LYS A 193 -15.42 6.10 -11.95
CA LYS A 193 -16.54 7.05 -11.79
C LYS A 193 -17.41 6.83 -10.54
N SER A 194 -17.42 5.62 -9.98
CA SER A 194 -18.26 5.27 -8.81
C SER A 194 -17.57 5.59 -7.48
N GLU A 195 -18.33 5.66 -6.40
CA GLU A 195 -17.82 5.56 -5.03
C GLU A 195 -17.15 4.19 -4.79
N ARG A 196 -16.38 4.08 -3.69
CA ARG A 196 -15.70 2.84 -3.28
C ARG A 196 -16.72 1.68 -3.30
N PRO A 197 -16.38 0.53 -3.93
CA PRO A 197 -17.28 -0.60 -4.03
C PRO A 197 -17.58 -1.21 -2.66
N THR A 198 -18.71 -1.91 -2.57
CA THR A 198 -19.19 -2.56 -1.34
C THR A 198 -18.95 -4.07 -1.32
N SER A 199 -18.31 -4.64 -2.34
CA SER A 199 -18.06 -6.08 -2.43
C SER A 199 -16.62 -6.35 -2.85
N ASN A 200 -15.91 -7.16 -2.08
CA ASN A 200 -14.58 -7.62 -2.38
C ASN A 200 -14.64 -8.85 -3.30
N CYS A 201 -14.08 -8.75 -4.51
CA CYS A 201 -13.99 -9.87 -5.45
C CYS A 201 -12.86 -10.87 -5.12
N ASP A 202 -12.00 -10.56 -4.16
CA ASP A 202 -10.82 -11.34 -3.79
C ASP A 202 -10.97 -12.07 -2.44
N ARG A 203 -12.19 -12.30 -1.96
CA ARG A 203 -12.43 -12.95 -0.65
C ARG A 203 -11.66 -14.27 -0.51
N GLU A 204 -11.67 -15.09 -1.56
CA GLU A 204 -11.02 -16.42 -1.59
C GLU A 204 -9.57 -16.39 -2.09
N ALA A 205 -9.08 -15.26 -2.60
CA ALA A 205 -7.70 -15.14 -3.06
C ALA A 205 -6.73 -15.13 -1.86
N PRO A 206 -5.49 -15.61 -2.01
CA PRO A 206 -4.48 -15.47 -0.96
C PRO A 206 -4.19 -13.99 -0.66
N LEU A 207 -3.65 -13.73 0.53
CA LEU A 207 -3.21 -12.40 0.92
C LEU A 207 -1.96 -12.02 0.11
N PHE A 208 -1.94 -10.81 -0.46
CA PHE A 208 -0.79 -10.30 -1.18
C PHE A 208 0.17 -9.58 -0.22
N TYR A 209 1.43 -9.99 -0.19
CA TYR A 209 2.46 -9.41 0.65
C TYR A 209 3.41 -8.54 -0.17
N PHE A 210 3.68 -7.32 0.29
CA PHE A 210 4.70 -6.47 -0.33
C PHE A 210 5.63 -5.83 0.69
N ALA A 211 6.84 -5.48 0.25
CA ALA A 211 7.79 -4.66 1.00
C ALA A 211 8.09 -3.35 0.29
N ASP A 212 8.22 -2.26 1.04
CA ASP A 212 8.55 -0.92 0.55
C ASP A 212 9.76 -0.36 1.32
N VAL A 213 10.92 -0.39 0.69
CA VAL A 213 12.23 -0.13 1.32
C VAL A 213 12.80 1.21 0.81
N CYS A 214 13.42 1.98 1.71
CA CYS A 214 13.85 3.36 1.46
C CYS A 214 12.73 4.27 0.96
N ALA A 215 11.52 4.09 1.51
CA ALA A 215 10.29 4.54 0.86
C ALA A 215 9.57 5.70 1.56
N GLY A 216 10.18 6.36 2.54
CA GLY A 216 9.57 7.53 3.17
C GLY A 216 9.20 8.61 2.15
N PRO A 217 7.97 9.16 2.18
CA PRO A 217 6.94 9.05 3.21
C PRO A 217 5.86 7.97 2.98
N GLY A 218 6.03 7.05 2.03
CA GLY A 218 5.15 5.90 1.79
C GLY A 218 4.23 6.03 0.57
N GLY A 219 4.65 6.76 -0.48
CA GLY A 219 3.82 6.96 -1.67
C GLY A 219 3.58 5.66 -2.46
N PHE A 220 4.62 4.82 -2.58
CA PHE A 220 4.53 3.52 -3.25
C PHE A 220 3.58 2.58 -2.51
N SER A 221 3.75 2.45 -1.20
CA SER A 221 2.84 1.74 -0.31
C SER A 221 1.38 2.21 -0.44
N GLU A 222 1.13 3.52 -0.44
CA GLU A 222 -0.23 4.05 -0.55
C GLU A 222 -0.93 3.59 -1.84
N TYR A 223 -0.21 3.62 -2.97
CA TYR A 223 -0.70 3.11 -4.24
C TYR A 223 -1.05 1.62 -4.16
N MET A 224 -0.14 0.78 -3.65
CA MET A 224 -0.37 -0.67 -3.60
C MET A 224 -1.55 -1.04 -2.68
N LEU A 225 -1.65 -0.39 -1.52
CA LEU A 225 -2.77 -0.55 -0.60
C LEU A 225 -4.10 -0.14 -1.24
N TRP A 226 -4.10 0.95 -2.00
CA TRP A 226 -5.29 1.40 -2.75
C TRP A 226 -5.64 0.42 -3.88
N ARG A 227 -4.66 0.02 -4.68
CA ARG A 227 -4.85 -0.80 -5.87
C ARG A 227 -5.37 -2.20 -5.52
N LYS A 228 -4.83 -2.84 -4.49
CA LYS A 228 -5.30 -4.15 -3.99
C LYS A 228 -6.64 -4.06 -3.24
N ALA A 229 -6.91 -2.91 -2.62
CA ALA A 229 -8.14 -2.57 -1.90
C ALA A 229 -8.51 -3.56 -0.75
N PHE A 230 -9.52 -3.19 0.03
CA PHE A 230 -10.07 -4.00 1.12
C PHE A 230 -8.99 -4.55 2.06
N TYR A 231 -8.99 -5.85 2.31
CA TYR A 231 -8.06 -6.61 3.15
C TYR A 231 -7.33 -7.67 2.31
N ASN A 232 -7.00 -7.32 1.07
CA ASN A 232 -6.33 -8.20 0.12
C ASN A 232 -4.81 -8.11 0.19
N VAL A 233 -4.27 -7.26 1.07
CA VAL A 233 -2.86 -6.90 1.09
C VAL A 233 -2.33 -6.69 2.50
N LYS A 234 -1.06 -7.06 2.72
CA LYS A 234 -0.24 -6.71 3.88
C LYS A 234 1.09 -6.14 3.37
N GLY A 235 1.46 -4.95 3.86
CA GLY A 235 2.71 -4.29 3.50
C GLY A 235 3.68 -4.18 4.66
N PHE A 236 4.97 -4.24 4.36
CA PHE A 236 6.07 -4.03 5.30
C PHE A 236 6.92 -2.85 4.84
N GLY A 237 7.25 -1.94 5.75
CA GLY A 237 8.01 -0.73 5.43
C GLY A 237 9.36 -0.70 6.10
N PHE A 238 10.38 -0.20 5.39
CA PHE A 238 11.70 0.05 5.97
C PHE A 238 12.28 1.36 5.44
N THR A 239 12.49 2.37 6.29
CA THR A 239 13.03 3.67 5.87
C THR A 239 13.72 4.37 7.04
N LEU A 240 14.60 5.33 6.73
CA LEU A 240 15.26 6.17 7.73
C LEU A 240 14.24 6.92 8.61
N LYS A 241 14.48 6.94 9.93
CA LYS A 241 13.68 7.75 10.86
C LYS A 241 13.90 9.26 10.66
N GLY A 242 12.93 10.03 11.16
CA GLY A 242 13.01 11.50 11.21
C GLY A 242 12.37 12.17 10.01
N LYS A 243 13.12 12.99 9.26
CA LYS A 243 12.57 13.82 8.18
C LYS A 243 12.03 12.98 7.00
N ASP A 244 12.66 11.83 6.79
CA ASP A 244 12.42 10.88 5.69
C ASP A 244 11.63 9.65 6.16
N ASP A 245 10.89 9.78 7.28
CA ASP A 245 10.06 8.71 7.82
C ASP A 245 8.70 8.59 7.10
N PHE A 246 8.03 7.46 7.27
CA PHE A 246 6.67 7.22 6.81
C PHE A 246 5.68 8.22 7.39
N LYS A 247 4.80 8.74 6.54
CA LYS A 247 3.73 9.68 6.94
C LYS A 247 2.38 9.01 6.81
N LEU A 248 2.18 7.91 7.54
CA LEU A 248 0.98 7.07 7.45
C LEU A 248 -0.32 7.85 7.69
N GLY A 249 -0.33 8.82 8.60
CA GLY A 249 -1.49 9.70 8.83
C GLY A 249 -1.85 10.63 7.66
N LYS A 250 -0.99 10.72 6.63
CA LYS A 250 -1.23 11.44 5.38
C LYS A 250 -1.74 10.54 4.26
N PHE A 251 -1.86 9.23 4.48
CA PHE A 251 -2.42 8.33 3.47
C PHE A 251 -3.86 8.76 3.20
N THR A 252 -4.16 8.90 1.91
CA THR A 252 -5.38 9.53 1.43
C THR A 252 -6.24 8.60 0.61
N ALA A 253 -5.66 7.59 -0.02
CA ALA A 253 -6.35 6.65 -0.88
C ALA A 253 -6.79 5.36 -0.17
N SER A 254 -6.09 4.94 0.89
CA SER A 254 -6.23 3.63 1.54
C SER A 254 -5.94 3.67 3.04
N SER A 255 -6.33 2.62 3.77
CA SER A 255 -6.04 2.49 5.19
C SER A 255 -4.60 2.04 5.42
N ALA A 256 -3.86 2.81 6.22
CA ALA A 256 -2.48 2.47 6.58
C ALA A 256 -2.38 1.31 7.61
N HIS A 257 -3.49 0.79 8.14
CA HIS A 257 -3.45 -0.26 9.16
C HIS A 257 -2.88 -1.59 8.65
N TYR A 258 -2.97 -1.85 7.34
CA TYR A 258 -2.37 -3.01 6.69
C TYR A 258 -0.87 -2.85 6.39
N PHE A 259 -0.27 -1.73 6.77
CA PHE A 259 1.14 -1.45 6.59
C PHE A 259 1.88 -1.41 7.93
N GLU A 260 3.01 -2.08 8.02
CA GLU A 260 3.81 -2.19 9.24
C GLU A 260 5.24 -1.69 9.00
N PRO A 261 5.58 -0.48 9.47
CA PRO A 261 6.95 0.01 9.48
C PRO A 261 7.84 -0.78 10.44
N PHE A 262 9.05 -1.07 10.01
CA PHE A 262 10.13 -1.66 10.78
C PHE A 262 11.41 -0.86 10.56
N TYR A 263 12.21 -0.67 11.61
CA TYR A 263 13.37 0.24 11.60
C TYR A 263 14.69 -0.47 11.89
N GLY A 264 14.71 -1.80 11.77
CA GLY A 264 15.90 -2.60 12.02
C GLY A 264 16.22 -2.74 13.49
N LYS A 265 17.23 -3.56 13.79
CA LYS A 265 17.74 -3.82 15.15
C LYS A 265 18.21 -2.54 15.86
N GLU A 266 18.87 -1.64 15.13
CA GLU A 266 19.34 -0.35 15.66
C GLU A 266 18.22 0.70 15.77
N GLY A 267 17.06 0.43 15.16
CA GLY A 267 15.88 1.29 15.26
C GLY A 267 16.01 2.62 14.51
N ASP A 268 16.95 2.77 13.58
CA ASP A 268 17.16 3.98 12.77
C ASP A 268 16.65 3.88 11.33
N GLY A 269 16.39 2.65 10.85
CA GLY A 269 15.95 2.37 9.49
C GLY A 269 17.01 2.56 8.41
N ASP A 270 18.30 2.51 8.77
CA ASP A 270 19.40 2.62 7.82
C ASP A 270 19.62 1.27 7.10
N VAL A 271 19.30 1.23 5.80
CA VAL A 271 19.42 0.02 4.98
C VAL A 271 20.88 -0.36 4.70
N THR A 272 21.82 0.56 4.92
CA THR A 272 23.24 0.31 4.64
C THR A 272 23.95 -0.47 5.75
N LYS A 273 23.25 -0.71 6.87
CA LYS A 273 23.80 -1.45 8.01
C LYS A 273 23.48 -2.95 7.89
N PRO A 274 24.50 -3.84 8.01
CA PRO A 274 24.30 -5.29 7.88
C PRO A 274 23.30 -5.86 8.90
N ASP A 275 23.39 -5.45 10.17
CA ASP A 275 22.49 -5.91 11.23
C ASP A 275 21.03 -5.52 10.96
N ASN A 276 20.81 -4.35 10.36
CA ASN A 276 19.48 -3.90 9.98
C ASN A 276 18.90 -4.76 8.85
N ILE A 277 19.71 -5.09 7.83
CA ILE A 277 19.29 -5.99 6.73
C ILE A 277 18.91 -7.38 7.27
N ASN A 278 19.76 -7.98 8.11
CA ASN A 278 19.49 -9.30 8.69
C ASN A 278 18.21 -9.29 9.54
N SER A 279 18.04 -8.27 10.40
CA SER A 279 16.82 -8.14 11.21
C SER A 279 15.56 -7.88 10.38
N LEU A 280 15.68 -7.20 9.24
CA LEU A 280 14.58 -6.96 8.30
C LEU A 280 14.15 -8.27 7.61
N GLU A 281 15.12 -9.08 7.19
CA GLU A 281 14.86 -10.41 6.63
C GLU A 281 14.11 -11.29 7.63
N GLU A 282 14.61 -11.44 8.85
CA GLU A 282 13.94 -12.21 9.92
C GLU A 282 12.51 -11.72 10.18
N PHE A 283 12.31 -10.40 10.22
CA PHE A 283 11.01 -9.79 10.42
C PHE A 283 10.03 -10.13 9.30
N ILE A 284 10.45 -10.00 8.03
CA ILE A 284 9.58 -10.27 6.89
C ILE A 284 9.28 -11.75 6.74
N MET A 285 10.28 -12.62 6.92
CA MET A 285 10.09 -14.08 6.85
C MET A 285 9.08 -14.54 7.90
N LYS A 286 9.23 -14.08 9.15
CA LYS A 286 8.25 -14.33 10.22
C LYS A 286 6.85 -13.81 9.89
N GLY A 287 6.75 -12.64 9.24
CA GLY A 287 5.49 -12.02 8.84
C GLY A 287 4.78 -12.69 7.66
N THR A 288 5.51 -13.50 6.89
CA THR A 288 5.04 -14.13 5.64
C THR A 288 5.07 -15.66 5.71
N ASN A 289 5.19 -16.24 6.91
CA ASN A 289 5.30 -17.69 7.14
C ASN A 289 6.48 -18.32 6.38
N ASP A 290 7.64 -17.65 6.40
CA ASP A 290 8.91 -18.08 5.81
C ASP A 290 8.89 -18.25 4.28
N VAL A 291 7.94 -17.60 3.60
CA VAL A 291 7.83 -17.61 2.14
C VAL A 291 8.53 -16.42 1.48
N GLY A 292 8.45 -15.24 2.11
CA GLY A 292 8.86 -13.95 1.53
C GLY A 292 7.68 -13.18 0.91
N VAL A 293 7.96 -11.99 0.38
CA VAL A 293 6.96 -11.10 -0.22
C VAL A 293 6.76 -11.37 -1.72
N ASP A 294 5.53 -11.13 -2.22
CA ASP A 294 5.19 -11.19 -3.64
C ASP A 294 5.89 -10.08 -4.45
N LEU A 295 6.00 -8.89 -3.85
CA LEU A 295 6.58 -7.70 -4.45
C LEU A 295 7.48 -6.98 -3.47
N MET A 296 8.69 -6.62 -3.90
CA MET A 296 9.49 -5.60 -3.23
C MET A 296 9.62 -4.35 -4.11
N MET A 297 9.45 -3.19 -3.49
CA MET A 297 9.63 -1.88 -4.10
C MET A 297 10.70 -1.11 -3.35
N ALA A 298 11.50 -0.32 -4.09
CA ALA A 298 12.52 0.52 -3.49
C ALA A 298 12.70 1.86 -4.23
N ASP A 299 12.72 2.99 -3.50
CA ASP A 299 12.84 4.36 -4.05
C ASP A 299 14.01 5.15 -3.43
N GLY A 300 15.07 4.45 -3.01
CA GLY A 300 16.21 5.04 -2.32
C GLY A 300 16.89 6.15 -3.11
N GLY A 301 17.17 7.25 -2.42
CA GLY A 301 17.94 8.37 -2.94
C GLY A 301 18.07 9.46 -1.88
N PHE A 302 19.09 10.29 -2.03
CA PHE A 302 19.33 11.44 -1.16
C PHE A 302 19.72 12.66 -1.99
N SER A 303 19.71 13.84 -1.35
CA SER A 303 20.09 15.07 -2.02
C SER A 303 21.60 15.09 -2.30
N VAL A 304 21.96 15.37 -3.55
CA VAL A 304 23.35 15.52 -4.03
C VAL A 304 23.55 16.91 -4.64
N GLU A 305 22.89 17.90 -4.05
CA GLU A 305 22.87 19.29 -4.55
C GLU A 305 24.28 19.82 -4.78
N GLY A 306 24.57 20.23 -6.02
CA GLY A 306 25.88 20.71 -6.47
C GLY A 306 26.86 19.61 -6.88
N GLN A 307 26.46 18.33 -6.84
CA GLN A 307 27.25 17.16 -7.22
C GLN A 307 26.43 16.15 -8.05
N GLU A 308 25.46 16.65 -8.84
CA GLU A 308 24.51 15.83 -9.60
C GLU A 308 25.19 14.91 -10.62
N ASN A 309 26.38 15.26 -11.11
CA ASN A 309 27.14 14.45 -12.07
C ASN A 309 27.68 13.15 -11.46
N ILE A 310 28.00 13.14 -10.17
CA ILE A 310 28.56 11.95 -9.48
C ILE A 310 27.51 11.22 -8.64
N GLN A 311 26.21 11.48 -8.88
CA GLN A 311 25.11 10.89 -8.13
C GLN A 311 25.14 9.35 -8.11
N GLU A 312 25.53 8.73 -9.23
CA GLU A 312 25.70 7.27 -9.34
C GLU A 312 26.71 6.75 -8.32
N ILE A 313 27.92 7.35 -8.30
CA ILE A 313 29.02 6.96 -7.41
C ILE A 313 28.60 7.13 -5.95
N LEU A 314 27.95 8.26 -5.62
CA LEU A 314 27.48 8.53 -4.26
C LEU A 314 26.36 7.56 -3.82
N SER A 315 25.50 7.13 -4.74
CA SER A 315 24.34 6.28 -4.44
C SER A 315 24.65 4.78 -4.47
N LYS A 316 25.84 4.39 -4.90
CA LYS A 316 26.21 2.99 -5.17
C LYS A 316 26.00 2.04 -3.99
N HIS A 317 26.23 2.51 -2.76
CA HIS A 317 26.05 1.68 -1.56
C HIS A 317 24.56 1.38 -1.34
N ILE A 318 23.70 2.38 -1.55
CA ILE A 318 22.25 2.22 -1.47
C ILE A 318 21.72 1.35 -2.63
N TYR A 319 22.33 1.39 -3.83
CA TYR A 319 21.99 0.43 -4.90
C TYR A 319 22.24 -1.00 -4.43
N LEU A 320 23.46 -1.28 -3.97
CA LEU A 320 23.85 -2.61 -3.51
C LEU A 320 22.89 -3.10 -2.42
N CYS A 321 22.63 -2.30 -1.38
CA CYS A 321 21.79 -2.71 -0.27
C CYS A 321 20.33 -2.96 -0.67
N GLN A 322 19.74 -2.12 -1.54
CA GLN A 322 18.36 -2.33 -2.00
C GLN A 322 18.23 -3.59 -2.88
N LEU A 323 19.18 -3.81 -3.78
CA LEU A 323 19.22 -5.03 -4.60
C LEU A 323 19.41 -6.27 -3.72
N LEU A 324 20.34 -6.21 -2.75
CA LEU A 324 20.59 -7.29 -1.81
C LEU A 324 19.34 -7.64 -0.99
N VAL A 325 18.65 -6.65 -0.41
CA VAL A 325 17.44 -6.88 0.36
C VAL A 325 16.41 -7.63 -0.48
N SER A 326 16.29 -7.32 -1.78
CA SER A 326 15.36 -8.05 -2.66
C SER A 326 15.66 -9.55 -2.74
N LEU A 327 16.95 -9.93 -2.82
CA LEU A 327 17.36 -11.34 -2.84
C LEU A 327 17.14 -12.04 -1.49
N CYS A 328 17.01 -11.27 -0.40
CA CYS A 328 16.76 -11.83 0.94
C CYS A 328 15.27 -12.06 1.21
N ILE A 329 14.38 -11.18 0.71
CA ILE A 329 12.99 -11.13 1.19
C ILE A 329 11.94 -11.48 0.13
N VAL A 330 12.28 -11.45 -1.16
CA VAL A 330 11.33 -11.76 -2.23
C VAL A 330 11.15 -13.28 -2.35
N ARG A 331 9.91 -13.73 -2.55
CA ARG A 331 9.62 -15.16 -2.71
C ARG A 331 10.03 -15.69 -4.09
N GLU A 332 10.08 -17.02 -4.22
CA GLU A 332 10.23 -17.68 -5.54
C GLU A 332 9.17 -17.19 -6.53
N GLY A 333 9.59 -16.81 -7.73
CA GLY A 333 8.73 -16.25 -8.77
C GLY A 333 8.23 -14.82 -8.48
N GLY A 334 8.69 -14.19 -7.39
CA GLY A 334 8.29 -12.84 -6.99
C GLY A 334 8.86 -11.75 -7.90
N VAL A 335 8.41 -10.51 -7.67
CA VAL A 335 8.76 -9.34 -8.47
C VAL A 335 9.48 -8.31 -7.61
N PHE A 336 10.42 -7.59 -8.20
CA PHE A 336 11.14 -6.51 -7.56
C PHE A 336 11.31 -5.34 -8.52
N PHE A 337 11.20 -4.11 -8.01
CA PHE A 337 11.71 -2.96 -8.74
C PHE A 337 12.38 -1.95 -7.81
N CYS A 338 13.41 -1.29 -8.34
CA CYS A 338 14.21 -0.33 -7.58
C CYS A 338 14.56 0.87 -8.42
N LYS A 339 14.50 2.05 -7.81
CA LYS A 339 15.05 3.27 -8.38
C LYS A 339 16.57 3.19 -8.48
N LEU A 340 17.07 3.59 -9.64
CA LEU A 340 18.47 3.86 -9.94
C LEU A 340 18.60 5.27 -10.53
N PHE A 341 19.82 5.74 -10.68
CA PHE A 341 20.16 6.97 -11.40
C PHE A 341 20.95 6.59 -12.66
N ASP A 342 22.08 7.23 -12.90
CA ASP A 342 23.00 6.81 -13.95
C ASP A 342 23.59 5.43 -13.62
N VAL A 343 23.90 4.67 -14.67
CA VAL A 343 24.43 3.29 -14.59
C VAL A 343 25.56 3.13 -15.62
N PHE A 344 26.53 4.06 -15.59
CA PHE A 344 27.69 4.07 -16.50
C PHE A 344 28.87 3.29 -15.93
N THR A 345 28.97 3.16 -14.61
CA THR A 345 30.12 2.52 -13.95
C THR A 345 30.06 0.99 -14.04
N PRO A 346 31.22 0.31 -14.09
CA PRO A 346 31.30 -1.16 -13.98
C PRO A 346 30.64 -1.71 -12.71
N PHE A 347 30.68 -0.96 -11.61
CA PHE A 347 29.99 -1.32 -10.37
C PHE A 347 28.48 -1.44 -10.56
N SER A 348 27.83 -0.41 -11.11
CA SER A 348 26.38 -0.42 -11.36
C SER A 348 26.00 -1.48 -12.40
N ALA A 349 26.79 -1.61 -13.48
CA ALA A 349 26.56 -2.63 -14.50
C ALA A 349 26.68 -4.05 -13.91
N GLY A 350 27.69 -4.31 -13.07
CA GLY A 350 27.88 -5.58 -12.39
C GLY A 350 26.73 -5.92 -11.44
N LEU A 351 26.21 -4.93 -10.70
CA LEU A 351 25.02 -5.14 -9.87
C LEU A 351 23.79 -5.54 -10.71
N ILE A 352 23.55 -4.86 -11.84
CA ILE A 352 22.44 -5.20 -12.75
C ILE A 352 22.63 -6.59 -13.35
N TYR A 353 23.87 -6.96 -13.71
CA TYR A 353 24.21 -8.29 -14.22
C TYR A 353 23.90 -9.38 -13.20
N LEU A 354 24.24 -9.18 -11.93
CA LEU A 354 23.90 -10.14 -10.86
C LEU A 354 22.38 -10.30 -10.68
N MET A 355 21.61 -9.23 -10.84
CA MET A 355 20.14 -9.32 -10.85
C MET A 355 19.62 -10.07 -12.08
N TYR A 356 20.27 -9.89 -13.23
CA TYR A 356 19.98 -10.61 -14.47
C TYR A 356 20.23 -12.13 -14.37
N ILE A 357 21.21 -12.55 -13.56
CA ILE A 357 21.41 -13.95 -13.22
C ILE A 357 20.31 -14.46 -12.27
N ALA A 358 19.94 -13.67 -11.26
CA ALA A 358 19.04 -14.07 -10.17
C ALA A 358 17.54 -14.09 -10.54
N TYR A 359 17.12 -13.42 -11.61
CA TYR A 359 15.71 -13.32 -12.03
C TYR A 359 15.51 -13.87 -13.45
N ASP A 360 14.27 -14.25 -13.79
CA ASP A 360 13.90 -14.71 -15.12
C ASP A 360 14.07 -13.60 -16.17
N GLN A 361 13.57 -12.41 -15.87
CA GLN A 361 13.58 -11.27 -16.80
C GLN A 361 13.90 -9.94 -16.09
N ILE A 362 14.72 -9.11 -16.72
CA ILE A 362 15.08 -7.76 -16.26
C ILE A 362 14.72 -6.71 -17.31
N SER A 363 14.27 -5.54 -16.88
CA SER A 363 14.11 -4.36 -17.73
C SER A 363 14.63 -3.12 -17.00
N LEU A 364 15.33 -2.25 -17.71
CA LEU A 364 15.60 -0.89 -17.27
C LEU A 364 14.59 0.06 -17.90
N HIS A 365 13.91 0.87 -17.11
CA HIS A 365 12.81 1.70 -17.59
C HIS A 365 12.75 3.07 -16.91
N LYS A 366 12.47 4.13 -17.69
CA LYS A 366 12.22 5.48 -17.16
C LYS A 366 10.76 5.86 -17.42
N PRO A 367 9.89 5.85 -16.40
CA PRO A 367 8.48 6.17 -16.58
C PRO A 367 8.26 7.66 -16.89
N HIS A 368 7.17 8.01 -17.56
CA HIS A 368 6.85 9.42 -17.88
C HIS A 368 6.61 10.28 -16.63
N THR A 369 6.18 9.66 -15.54
CA THR A 369 6.08 10.27 -14.21
C THR A 369 7.43 10.56 -13.53
N SER A 370 8.53 10.01 -14.06
CA SER A 370 9.89 10.45 -13.74
C SER A 370 10.26 11.62 -14.64
N ARG A 371 10.79 12.70 -14.04
CA ARG A 371 11.10 13.93 -14.79
C ARG A 371 12.13 13.65 -15.89
N PRO A 372 11.92 14.13 -17.12
CA PRO A 372 12.70 13.65 -18.26
C PRO A 372 14.17 14.10 -18.26
N ALA A 373 14.49 15.22 -17.61
CA ALA A 373 15.85 15.76 -17.53
C ALA A 373 16.71 15.21 -16.37
N ASN A 374 16.17 14.35 -15.50
CA ASN A 374 16.95 13.74 -14.42
C ASN A 374 17.41 12.33 -14.82
N SER A 375 18.43 11.84 -14.11
CA SER A 375 19.00 10.52 -14.33
C SER A 375 18.16 9.36 -13.74
N GLU A 376 17.05 9.67 -13.06
CA GLU A 376 16.21 8.67 -12.40
C GLU A 376 15.62 7.69 -13.42
N ARG A 377 15.81 6.41 -13.14
CA ARG A 377 15.24 5.26 -13.87
C ARG A 377 14.96 4.14 -12.87
N TYR A 378 14.34 3.07 -13.33
CA TYR A 378 13.99 1.92 -12.50
C TYR A 378 14.52 0.64 -13.13
N ILE A 379 15.10 -0.24 -12.32
CA ILE A 379 15.28 -1.65 -12.68
C ILE A 379 14.02 -2.41 -12.27
N ILE A 380 13.49 -3.24 -13.17
CA ILE A 380 12.34 -4.10 -12.95
C ILE A 380 12.83 -5.54 -13.12
N CYS A 381 12.64 -6.35 -12.11
CA CYS A 381 13.05 -7.75 -12.06
C CYS A 381 11.82 -8.63 -11.85
N LYS A 382 11.63 -9.62 -12.72
CA LYS A 382 10.47 -10.52 -12.71
C LYS A 382 10.95 -11.96 -12.55
N GLY A 383 10.32 -12.69 -11.62
CA GLY A 383 10.54 -14.11 -11.45
C GLY A 383 11.86 -14.42 -10.75
N LEU A 384 11.94 -14.16 -9.44
CA LEU A 384 13.14 -14.55 -8.66
C LEU A 384 13.33 -16.08 -8.72
N ARG A 385 14.53 -16.53 -9.09
CA ARG A 385 14.92 -17.94 -9.11
C ARG A 385 15.83 -18.25 -7.92
N LYS A 386 15.31 -18.89 -6.86
CA LYS A 386 16.05 -19.05 -5.58
C LYS A 386 17.35 -19.82 -5.72
N ASN A 387 17.38 -20.84 -6.59
CA ASN A 387 18.57 -21.64 -6.85
C ASN A 387 19.77 -20.79 -7.32
N TYR A 388 19.53 -19.70 -8.05
CA TYR A 388 20.57 -18.77 -8.48
C TYR A 388 20.72 -17.58 -7.51
N SER A 389 19.61 -17.07 -6.98
CA SER A 389 19.62 -15.89 -6.14
C SER A 389 20.32 -16.11 -4.80
N ASP A 390 20.31 -17.33 -4.25
CA ASP A 390 20.97 -17.63 -2.97
C ASP A 390 22.49 -17.44 -3.07
N ALA A 391 23.13 -17.92 -4.14
CA ALA A 391 24.56 -17.72 -4.37
C ALA A 391 24.91 -16.24 -4.59
N VAL A 392 24.09 -15.51 -5.35
CA VAL A 392 24.25 -14.06 -5.57
C VAL A 392 24.04 -13.29 -4.26
N ARG A 393 23.03 -13.66 -3.45
CA ARG A 393 22.76 -13.09 -2.13
C ARG A 393 23.94 -13.30 -1.22
N ASP A 394 24.49 -14.50 -1.14
CA ASP A 394 25.58 -14.83 -0.22
C ASP A 394 26.88 -14.18 -0.66
N TYR A 395 27.11 -14.09 -1.98
CA TYR A 395 28.13 -13.21 -2.55
C TYR A 395 27.93 -11.78 -2.07
N LEU A 396 26.81 -11.11 -2.39
CA LEU A 396 26.51 -9.71 -2.01
C LEU A 396 26.48 -9.47 -0.48
N LYS A 397 26.05 -10.43 0.33
CA LYS A 397 26.12 -10.38 1.80
C LYS A 397 27.56 -10.41 2.27
N ARG A 398 28.46 -11.19 1.66
CA ARG A 398 29.90 -11.06 1.93
C ARG A 398 30.39 -9.64 1.64
N TYR A 399 29.78 -8.88 0.72
CA TYR A 399 30.14 -7.47 0.53
C TYR A 399 29.64 -6.58 1.64
N VAL A 400 28.39 -6.73 2.05
CA VAL A 400 27.84 -5.90 3.13
C VAL A 400 28.45 -6.26 4.49
N VAL A 401 28.69 -7.54 4.75
CA VAL A 401 29.16 -8.09 6.05
C VAL A 401 30.69 -8.16 6.13
N ASN A 402 31.38 -8.60 5.07
CA ASN A 402 32.84 -8.83 5.06
C ASN A 402 33.62 -7.85 4.18
N VAL A 403 32.98 -7.02 3.34
CA VAL A 403 33.68 -5.98 2.55
C VAL A 403 33.60 -4.64 3.24
N LYS A 404 34.78 -4.03 3.21
CA LYS A 404 35.12 -2.72 3.72
C LYS A 404 34.33 -1.57 3.10
N LEU A 405 33.21 -1.71 2.36
CA LEU A 405 32.54 -0.51 1.82
C LEU A 405 31.95 0.33 2.97
N TYR A 406 31.26 -0.33 3.90
CA TYR A 406 30.83 0.29 5.15
C TYR A 406 32.03 0.74 5.99
N GLU A 407 33.09 -0.07 6.09
CA GLU A 407 34.29 0.28 6.87
C GLU A 407 35.11 1.42 6.26
N PHE A 408 35.29 1.46 4.94
CA PHE A 408 35.98 2.50 4.18
C PHE A 408 35.19 3.81 4.26
N THR A 409 33.86 3.75 4.11
CA THR A 409 32.97 4.89 4.33
C THR A 409 33.11 5.40 5.76
N LYS A 410 33.08 4.50 6.75
CA LYS A 410 33.22 4.84 8.18
C LYS A 410 34.61 5.35 8.54
N ALA A 411 35.66 4.83 7.91
CA ALA A 411 37.05 5.19 8.14
C ALA A 411 37.53 6.39 7.32
N GLY A 412 36.69 6.93 6.41
CA GLY A 412 37.07 8.00 5.50
C GLY A 412 38.22 7.62 4.56
N SER A 413 38.30 6.35 4.15
CA SER A 413 39.36 5.85 3.26
C SER A 413 39.19 6.39 1.84
N SER A 414 40.30 6.58 1.11
CA SER A 414 40.25 6.88 -0.33
C SER A 414 39.93 5.65 -1.19
N LYS A 415 40.08 4.44 -0.63
CA LYS A 415 39.80 3.17 -1.31
C LYS A 415 38.31 2.91 -1.38
N ASP A 416 37.88 2.39 -2.52
CA ASP A 416 36.49 2.10 -2.83
C ASP A 416 36.36 0.85 -3.73
N VAL A 417 35.20 0.19 -3.73
CA VAL A 417 34.93 -0.97 -4.61
C VAL A 417 34.46 -0.49 -5.97
N VAL A 418 35.30 -0.60 -6.98
CA VAL A 418 35.03 -0.06 -8.33
C VAL A 418 34.31 -1.04 -9.24
N SER A 419 34.38 -2.34 -8.94
CA SER A 419 33.62 -3.37 -9.63
C SER A 419 33.25 -4.55 -8.72
N VAL A 420 32.10 -5.14 -9.00
CA VAL A 420 31.57 -6.37 -8.37
C VAL A 420 31.47 -7.54 -9.34
N VAL A 421 31.73 -7.32 -10.63
CA VAL A 421 31.82 -8.35 -11.67
C VAL A 421 32.94 -7.92 -12.61
N PRO A 422 33.88 -8.80 -12.99
CA PRO A 422 34.94 -8.43 -13.92
C PRO A 422 34.38 -7.87 -15.23
N LEU A 423 34.98 -6.78 -15.73
CA LEU A 423 34.51 -6.10 -16.93
C LEU A 423 34.49 -7.03 -18.16
N GLU A 424 35.46 -7.95 -18.25
CA GLU A 424 35.54 -8.94 -19.31
C GLU A 424 34.34 -9.90 -19.30
N THR A 425 33.88 -10.31 -18.11
CA THR A 425 32.66 -11.12 -17.97
C THR A 425 31.45 -10.36 -18.50
N LEU A 426 31.29 -9.09 -18.12
CA LEU A 426 30.19 -8.24 -18.58
C LEU A 426 30.20 -8.02 -20.11
N LYS A 427 31.38 -7.88 -20.71
CA LYS A 427 31.55 -7.70 -22.16
C LYS A 427 31.39 -9.00 -22.95
N SER A 428 31.69 -10.15 -22.33
CA SER A 428 31.54 -11.46 -22.97
C SER A 428 30.07 -11.84 -23.21
N ASP A 429 29.16 -11.33 -22.39
CA ASP A 429 27.71 -11.43 -22.62
C ASP A 429 27.27 -10.29 -23.56
N GLU A 430 27.33 -10.56 -24.87
CA GLU A 430 27.06 -9.57 -25.91
C GLU A 430 25.63 -8.99 -25.84
N GLU A 431 24.63 -9.81 -25.49
CA GLU A 431 23.24 -9.38 -25.41
C GLU A 431 23.01 -8.43 -24.23
N PHE A 432 23.54 -8.78 -23.06
CA PHE A 432 23.51 -7.90 -21.89
C PHE A 432 24.25 -6.59 -22.15
N PHE A 433 25.49 -6.68 -22.65
CA PHE A 433 26.34 -5.52 -22.90
C PHE A 433 25.69 -4.55 -23.89
N LYS A 434 25.17 -5.08 -25.00
CA LYS A 434 24.47 -4.30 -26.02
C LYS A 434 23.23 -3.61 -25.45
N TYR A 435 22.39 -4.35 -24.71
CA TYR A 435 21.19 -3.78 -24.11
C TYR A 435 21.52 -2.59 -23.19
N LEU A 436 22.50 -2.77 -22.30
CA LEU A 436 22.85 -1.74 -21.32
C LEU A 436 23.40 -0.48 -22.00
N LYS A 437 24.26 -0.68 -23.01
CA LYS A 437 24.81 0.42 -23.82
C LYS A 437 23.72 1.20 -24.56
N GLU A 438 22.87 0.51 -25.32
CA GLU A 438 21.76 1.14 -26.06
C GLU A 438 20.77 1.85 -25.11
N HIS A 439 20.48 1.26 -23.96
CA HIS A 439 19.62 1.86 -22.95
C HIS A 439 20.21 3.17 -22.40
N ASN A 440 21.50 3.16 -22.08
CA ASN A 440 22.23 4.31 -21.55
C ASN A 440 22.30 5.47 -22.54
N GLU A 441 22.68 5.19 -23.79
CA GLU A 441 22.80 6.20 -24.86
C GLU A 441 21.44 6.87 -25.12
N ARG A 442 20.37 6.08 -25.25
CA ARG A 442 19.01 6.60 -25.44
C ARG A 442 18.55 7.51 -24.29
N LEU A 443 18.84 7.15 -23.04
CA LEU A 443 18.48 7.99 -21.91
C LEU A 443 19.34 9.25 -21.81
N ALA A 444 20.63 9.17 -22.15
CA ALA A 444 21.52 10.33 -22.22
C ALA A 444 21.02 11.35 -23.26
N ASP A 445 20.70 10.90 -24.48
CA ASP A 445 20.15 11.76 -25.55
C ASP A 445 18.84 12.44 -25.14
N ARG A 446 17.91 11.66 -24.56
CA ARG A 446 16.64 12.19 -24.06
C ARG A 446 16.88 13.21 -22.95
N GLN A 447 17.80 12.94 -22.02
CA GLN A 447 18.14 13.84 -20.93
C GLN A 447 18.75 15.15 -21.44
N SER A 448 19.74 15.09 -22.35
CA SER A 448 20.34 16.27 -23.00
C SER A 448 19.30 17.14 -23.69
N THR A 449 18.33 16.51 -24.37
CA THR A 449 17.24 17.22 -25.05
C THR A 449 16.36 18.01 -24.08
N TYR A 450 15.93 17.39 -22.97
CA TYR A 450 15.10 18.08 -21.99
C TYR A 450 15.86 19.11 -21.13
N LEU A 451 17.16 18.92 -20.89
CA LEU A 451 17.99 19.94 -20.26
C LEU A 451 18.09 21.20 -21.13
N ARG A 452 18.29 21.03 -22.44
CA ARG A 452 18.23 22.13 -23.42
C ARG A 452 16.84 22.78 -23.47
N LYS A 453 15.76 21.98 -23.42
CA LYS A 453 14.39 22.51 -23.32
C LYS A 453 14.21 23.40 -22.09
N TYR A 454 14.68 22.96 -20.93
CA TYR A 454 14.57 23.74 -19.70
C TYR A 454 15.33 25.06 -19.79
N LEU A 455 16.50 25.07 -20.45
CA LEU A 455 17.24 26.29 -20.73
C LEU A 455 16.45 27.26 -21.62
N SER A 456 15.85 26.79 -22.72
CA SER A 456 15.01 27.61 -23.60
C SER A 456 13.79 28.16 -22.85
N PHE A 457 13.13 27.35 -22.02
CA PHE A 457 12.00 27.80 -21.20
C PHE A 457 12.41 28.75 -20.06
N ALA A 458 13.65 28.67 -19.58
CA ALA A 458 14.20 29.61 -18.60
C ALA A 458 14.54 30.96 -19.24
N LYS A 459 14.96 30.98 -20.51
CA LYS A 459 15.16 32.20 -21.30
C LYS A 459 13.84 32.88 -21.63
N ASN A 460 12.82 32.10 -22.04
CA ASN A 460 11.50 32.60 -22.42
C ASN A 460 10.40 32.10 -21.46
N SER A 461 9.97 32.99 -20.56
CA SER A 461 8.92 32.67 -19.57
C SER A 461 7.51 32.53 -20.16
N SER A 462 7.30 32.89 -21.44
CA SER A 462 6.00 32.77 -22.11
C SER A 462 5.74 31.38 -22.71
N LEU A 463 6.78 30.55 -22.86
CA LEU A 463 6.66 29.19 -23.37
C LEU A 463 5.94 28.28 -22.37
N ILE A 464 4.98 27.49 -22.86
CA ILE A 464 4.22 26.49 -22.09
C ILE A 464 4.01 25.29 -23.00
N ASP A 465 4.19 24.08 -22.47
CA ASP A 465 3.83 22.85 -23.18
C ASP A 465 2.29 22.70 -23.22
N ARG A 466 1.72 22.70 -24.41
CA ARG A 466 0.26 22.76 -24.62
C ARG A 466 -0.45 21.43 -24.35
N ASP A 467 0.29 20.33 -24.32
CA ASP A 467 -0.28 18.97 -24.25
C ASP A 467 -0.50 18.49 -22.81
N GLN A 468 -0.05 19.25 -21.81
CA GLN A 468 -0.09 18.85 -20.39
C GLN A 468 -1.50 18.47 -19.89
N GLY A 469 -2.55 19.15 -20.37
CA GLY A 469 -3.93 18.86 -19.97
C GLY A 469 -4.40 17.51 -20.51
N THR A 470 -4.27 17.32 -21.82
CA THR A 470 -4.66 16.11 -22.55
C THR A 470 -3.87 14.89 -22.06
N LEU A 471 -2.54 15.02 -21.96
CA LEU A 471 -1.67 13.94 -21.49
C LEU A 471 -2.02 13.49 -20.07
N ARG A 472 -2.36 14.44 -19.17
CA ARG A 472 -2.82 14.09 -17.82
C ARG A 472 -4.09 13.23 -17.87
N GLU A 473 -5.10 13.63 -18.63
CA GLU A 473 -6.37 12.91 -18.68
C GLU A 473 -6.19 11.51 -19.28
N GLU A 474 -5.46 11.42 -20.39
CA GLU A 474 -5.23 10.17 -21.09
C GLU A 474 -4.33 9.20 -20.31
N CYS A 475 -3.27 9.69 -19.66
CA CYS A 475 -2.43 8.86 -18.80
C CYS A 475 -3.23 8.30 -17.61
N LEU A 476 -4.03 9.13 -16.93
CA LEU A 476 -4.83 8.68 -15.79
C LEU A 476 -5.88 7.65 -16.22
N LYS A 477 -6.50 7.84 -17.39
CA LYS A 477 -7.41 6.86 -17.98
C LYS A 477 -6.70 5.54 -18.30
N LEU A 478 -5.53 5.59 -18.96
CA LEU A 478 -4.74 4.42 -19.31
C LEU A 478 -4.30 3.63 -18.07
N TRP A 479 -3.87 4.32 -17.02
CA TRP A 479 -3.39 3.73 -15.77
C TRP A 479 -4.53 3.30 -14.82
N LEU A 480 -5.79 3.46 -15.24
CA LEU A 480 -6.98 3.16 -14.44
C LEU A 480 -6.95 3.88 -13.09
N VAL A 481 -6.59 5.16 -13.10
CA VAL A 481 -6.56 6.04 -11.93
C VAL A 481 -7.66 7.10 -12.08
N PRO A 482 -8.59 7.23 -11.12
CA PRO A 482 -9.60 8.27 -11.16
C PRO A 482 -8.96 9.66 -11.27
N ASN A 483 -9.41 10.48 -12.22
CA ASN A 483 -8.98 11.87 -12.34
C ASN A 483 -9.70 12.74 -11.30
N LYS A 484 -9.36 12.52 -10.04
CA LYS A 484 -9.85 13.26 -8.88
C LYS A 484 -8.70 14.07 -8.29
N THR A 485 -8.98 15.32 -7.94
CA THR A 485 -8.08 16.14 -7.14
C THR A 485 -8.43 16.01 -5.67
N LEU A 486 -7.42 15.92 -4.82
CA LEU A 486 -7.57 15.92 -3.38
C LEU A 486 -8.12 17.28 -2.89
N ASP A 487 -9.40 17.36 -2.52
CA ASP A 487 -9.89 18.48 -1.73
C ASP A 487 -9.58 18.22 -0.24
N ARG A 488 -8.53 18.87 0.25
CA ARG A 488 -8.11 18.78 1.66
C ARG A 488 -9.08 19.46 2.62
N ARG A 489 -9.93 20.38 2.13
CA ARG A 489 -10.92 21.12 2.94
C ARG A 489 -12.16 20.26 3.20
N GLU A 490 -12.68 19.61 2.16
CA GLU A 490 -13.82 18.69 2.30
C GLU A 490 -13.51 17.56 3.27
N ARG A 491 -12.31 16.97 3.21
CA ARG A 491 -11.92 15.91 4.14
C ARG A 491 -11.72 16.39 5.57
N GLY A 492 -11.28 17.64 5.77
CA GLY A 492 -11.22 18.26 7.09
C GLY A 492 -12.62 18.48 7.69
N ALA A 493 -13.62 18.70 6.84
CA ALA A 493 -15.03 18.84 7.21
C ALA A 493 -15.70 17.47 7.44
N GLU A 494 -15.40 16.42 6.65
CA GLU A 494 -15.86 15.04 6.90
C GLU A 494 -15.31 14.45 8.20
N ARG A 495 -14.11 14.89 8.62
CA ARG A 495 -13.47 14.51 9.89
C ARG A 495 -14.14 15.11 11.13
N GLN A 496 -15.10 16.04 10.96
CA GLN A 496 -15.83 16.63 12.06
C GLN A 496 -17.18 15.94 12.25
N GLN A 497 -17.34 15.29 13.42
CA GLN A 497 -18.60 14.74 13.93
C GLN A 497 -19.35 13.80 12.98
N ILE A 498 -18.73 12.70 12.57
CA ILE A 498 -19.50 11.55 12.09
C ILE A 498 -20.30 11.00 13.29
N ASP A 499 -21.60 11.21 13.25
CA ASP A 499 -22.54 10.61 14.18
C ASP A 499 -22.53 9.08 13.99
N PRO A 500 -22.22 8.28 15.03
CA PRO A 500 -22.09 6.84 14.92
C PRO A 500 -23.41 6.15 14.53
N ASP A 501 -24.57 6.71 14.91
CA ASP A 501 -25.88 6.19 14.52
C ASP A 501 -26.15 6.44 13.03
N GLN A 502 -25.79 7.62 12.51
CA GLN A 502 -25.89 7.90 11.07
C GLN A 502 -24.95 7.00 10.26
N TYR A 503 -23.73 6.78 10.75
CA TYR A 503 -22.75 5.91 10.09
C TYR A 503 -23.22 4.46 10.07
N PHE A 504 -23.72 3.96 11.20
CA PHE A 504 -24.34 2.65 11.29
C PHE A 504 -25.54 2.50 10.35
N GLY A 505 -26.37 3.55 10.25
CA GLY A 505 -27.51 3.63 9.34
C GLY A 505 -27.16 3.49 7.85
N ARG A 506 -25.91 3.79 7.44
CA ARG A 506 -25.46 3.63 6.05
C ARG A 506 -25.25 2.17 5.65
N PHE A 507 -24.83 1.32 6.58
CA PHE A 507 -24.50 -0.09 6.32
C PHE A 507 -25.64 -1.05 6.68
N THR A 508 -26.62 -0.57 7.43
CA THR A 508 -27.86 -1.31 7.64
C THR A 508 -28.75 -1.08 6.41
N ARG A 509 -29.16 -2.16 5.72
CA ARG A 509 -30.33 -2.06 4.81
C ARG A 509 -31.45 -1.43 5.63
N LYS A 510 -32.21 -0.47 5.08
CA LYS A 510 -33.30 0.30 5.74
C LYS A 510 -34.31 -0.59 6.51
N VAL A 511 -33.90 -1.23 7.59
CA VAL A 511 -34.73 -1.85 8.60
C VAL A 511 -35.08 -0.68 9.49
N MET A 512 -36.07 0.07 9.00
CA MET A 512 -36.64 1.20 9.70
C MET A 512 -37.12 0.75 11.09
N ILE A 513 -36.88 1.62 12.10
CA ILE A 513 -37.56 1.74 13.41
C ILE A 513 -36.67 1.38 14.64
N PHE A 514 -36.12 2.45 15.23
CA PHE A 514 -35.63 2.64 16.60
C PHE A 514 -34.45 1.79 17.13
N VAL A 515 -33.22 2.23 16.82
CA VAL A 515 -31.98 1.79 17.49
C VAL A 515 -32.07 1.94 19.02
N ALA A 516 -32.71 2.99 19.54
CA ALA A 516 -32.84 3.22 20.97
C ALA A 516 -33.81 2.24 21.70
N ILE A 517 -34.81 1.69 21.01
CA ILE A 517 -35.79 0.75 21.59
C ILE A 517 -35.33 -0.71 21.41
N LEU A 518 -34.54 -0.98 20.37
CA LEU A 518 -33.98 -2.32 20.08
C LEU A 518 -33.05 -2.82 21.19
N PHE A 519 -32.22 -1.93 21.76
CA PHE A 519 -31.23 -2.29 22.77
C PHE A 519 -31.77 -2.37 24.21
N GLN A 520 -32.89 -1.71 24.51
CA GLN A 520 -33.54 -1.79 25.83
C GLN A 520 -34.26 -3.14 26.04
N TRP A 521 -34.45 -3.92 24.96
CA TRP A 521 -35.12 -5.23 24.93
C TRP A 521 -34.17 -6.44 24.96
N LEU A 522 -32.86 -6.24 25.09
CA LEU A 522 -31.86 -7.29 25.34
C LEU A 522 -32.01 -8.01 26.69
N TYR A 523 -33.08 -7.71 27.45
CA TYR A 523 -33.12 -7.85 28.90
C TYR A 523 -34.18 -8.81 29.46
N SER A 524 -34.92 -9.61 28.68
CA SER A 524 -35.93 -10.50 29.28
C SER A 524 -36.07 -11.92 28.70
N ARG A 525 -35.55 -12.86 29.53
CA ARG A 525 -36.00 -14.21 29.95
C ARG A 525 -36.50 -15.30 28.97
N LYS A 526 -35.94 -16.50 29.25
CA LYS A 526 -36.44 -17.89 29.13
C LYS A 526 -37.40 -18.18 27.97
N GLY A 527 -36.80 -18.44 26.80
CA GLY A 527 -37.47 -19.08 25.65
C GLY A 527 -37.12 -20.57 25.53
N THR A 528 -38.03 -21.32 24.89
CA THR A 528 -37.99 -22.76 24.61
C THR A 528 -36.72 -23.23 23.89
N SER A 529 -36.37 -24.50 24.07
CA SER A 529 -35.18 -25.16 23.48
C SER A 529 -35.06 -24.91 21.97
N PRO A 530 -33.95 -24.33 21.48
CA PRO A 530 -33.65 -24.23 20.05
C PRO A 530 -33.45 -25.62 19.42
N ILE A 531 -33.46 -25.74 18.08
CA ILE A 531 -33.23 -27.02 17.36
C ILE A 531 -31.76 -27.09 16.90
N TYR A 532 -30.86 -27.64 17.71
CA TYR A 532 -29.43 -27.25 17.79
C TYR A 532 -28.50 -27.56 16.60
N ALA A 533 -28.98 -28.12 15.49
CA ALA A 533 -28.10 -28.53 14.40
C ALA A 533 -27.76 -27.47 13.35
N GLU A 534 -28.08 -26.21 13.62
CA GLU A 534 -27.91 -25.12 12.65
C GLU A 534 -27.48 -23.85 13.40
N PHE A 535 -26.45 -23.94 14.24
CA PHE A 535 -26.03 -22.86 15.14
C PHE A 535 -24.52 -22.63 15.19
N SER A 536 -24.09 -21.37 15.38
CA SER A 536 -22.74 -21.07 15.85
C SER A 536 -22.69 -21.03 17.37
N LEU A 537 -21.90 -21.90 17.96
CA LEU A 537 -21.63 -21.94 19.40
C LEU A 537 -20.41 -21.07 19.69
N ASN A 538 -20.59 -19.90 20.30
CA ASN A 538 -19.51 -19.03 20.72
C ASN A 538 -19.31 -19.15 22.23
N ILE A 539 -18.12 -19.56 22.65
CA ILE A 539 -17.73 -19.57 24.05
C ILE A 539 -17.32 -18.17 24.45
N LEU A 540 -17.91 -17.60 25.51
CA LEU A 540 -17.62 -16.25 25.97
C LEU A 540 -16.82 -16.27 27.27
N SER A 541 -15.81 -15.42 27.32
CA SER A 541 -14.94 -15.17 28.47
C SER A 541 -15.50 -14.18 29.49
N ASN A 542 -16.42 -13.37 29.03
CA ASN A 542 -17.17 -12.40 29.81
C ASN A 542 -18.50 -13.01 30.33
N ARG A 543 -19.02 -12.44 31.43
CA ARG A 543 -20.32 -12.86 32.00
C ARG A 543 -21.45 -12.49 31.03
N ALA A 544 -22.63 -13.12 31.10
CA ALA A 544 -23.73 -12.72 30.19
C ALA A 544 -24.23 -11.27 30.40
N SER A 545 -23.92 -10.64 31.54
CA SER A 545 -24.17 -9.21 31.75
C SER A 545 -23.28 -8.31 30.85
N THR A 546 -22.16 -8.85 30.36
CA THR A 546 -21.24 -8.25 29.40
C THR A 546 -21.40 -9.00 28.06
N GLN A 547 -22.52 -8.72 27.39
CA GLN A 547 -22.89 -9.27 26.07
C GLN A 547 -21.82 -8.95 25.01
N PRO A 548 -21.78 -9.69 23.89
CA PRO A 548 -21.04 -9.28 22.70
C PRO A 548 -21.33 -7.83 22.33
N GLU A 549 -20.28 -7.13 21.94
CA GLU A 549 -20.31 -5.72 21.69
C GLU A 549 -20.36 -5.47 20.19
N LEU A 550 -21.23 -4.56 19.76
CA LEU A 550 -21.23 -4.09 18.39
C LEU A 550 -20.15 -3.02 18.26
N LEU A 551 -19.24 -3.24 17.31
CA LEU A 551 -18.12 -2.38 17.05
C LEU A 551 -18.23 -1.76 15.66
N ILE A 552 -17.96 -0.45 15.58
CA ILE A 552 -17.95 0.30 14.34
C ILE A 552 -16.68 1.13 14.26
N SER A 553 -15.93 1.03 13.16
CA SER A 553 -14.84 1.96 12.86
C SER A 553 -15.26 2.93 11.76
N THR A 554 -15.17 4.23 12.05
CA THR A 554 -15.49 5.31 11.09
C THR A 554 -14.25 5.89 10.41
N GLY A 555 -13.06 5.47 10.82
CA GLY A 555 -11.77 6.02 10.38
C GLY A 555 -11.19 7.07 11.30
N ASP A 556 -12.03 7.91 11.92
CA ASP A 556 -11.58 8.91 12.92
C ASP A 556 -11.62 8.38 14.35
N ALA A 557 -12.48 7.38 14.59
CA ALA A 557 -12.59 6.71 15.87
C ALA A 557 -13.21 5.32 15.70
N VAL A 558 -13.00 4.49 16.70
CA VAL A 558 -13.74 3.25 16.89
C VAL A 558 -14.82 3.50 17.94
N PHE A 559 -16.04 3.10 17.64
CA PHE A 559 -17.18 3.18 18.55
C PHE A 559 -17.62 1.78 18.94
N VAL A 560 -17.90 1.61 20.23
CA VAL A 560 -18.40 0.35 20.77
C VAL A 560 -19.71 0.60 21.49
N TRP A 561 -20.71 -0.22 21.20
CA TRP A 561 -22.02 -0.07 21.80
C TRP A 561 -22.10 -0.76 23.17
N ARG A 562 -22.31 0.04 24.23
CA ARG A 562 -22.55 -0.40 25.61
C ARG A 562 -23.75 0.36 26.20
N LYS A 563 -24.94 0.14 25.63
CA LYS A 563 -26.19 0.95 25.84
C LYS A 563 -26.19 2.33 25.20
N HIS A 564 -25.00 2.88 24.97
CA HIS A 564 -24.70 4.10 24.24
C HIS A 564 -23.39 3.88 23.49
N TRP A 565 -23.11 4.70 22.48
CA TRP A 565 -21.84 4.66 21.76
C TRP A 565 -20.72 5.21 22.64
N GLU A 566 -19.78 4.35 23.00
CA GLU A 566 -18.53 4.74 23.65
C GLU A 566 -17.45 4.88 22.59
N LYS A 567 -16.79 6.04 22.57
CA LYS A 567 -15.68 6.33 21.66
C LYS A 567 -14.38 5.77 22.23
N ILE A 568 -13.68 5.00 21.41
CA ILE A 568 -12.33 4.46 21.67
C ILE A 568 -11.37 5.14 20.69
N ASP A 569 -10.20 5.51 21.20
CA ASP A 569 -9.15 6.10 20.37
C ASP A 569 -8.59 5.05 19.39
N ASN A 570 -8.39 5.44 18.12
CA ASN A 570 -7.78 4.59 17.09
C ASN A 570 -6.35 4.18 17.43
N ASN A 571 -5.66 4.95 18.28
CA ASN A 571 -4.36 4.57 18.80
C ASN A 571 -4.45 3.32 19.67
N VAL A 572 -5.57 3.11 20.36
CA VAL A 572 -5.83 1.93 21.21
C VAL A 572 -6.30 0.77 20.35
N MET A 573 -7.14 1.03 19.34
CA MET A 573 -7.81 0.00 18.54
C MET A 573 -7.56 0.18 17.04
N ARG A 574 -6.67 -0.65 16.46
CA ARG A 574 -6.22 -0.55 15.05
C ARG A 574 -7.19 -1.26 14.09
N ILE A 575 -8.35 -0.67 13.84
CA ILE A 575 -9.35 -1.19 12.88
C ILE A 575 -9.61 -0.18 11.74
N PRO A 576 -9.44 -0.58 10.47
CA PRO A 576 -9.81 0.20 9.28
C PRO A 576 -11.23 0.77 9.32
N ASP A 577 -11.41 1.92 8.67
CA ASP A 577 -12.72 2.55 8.49
C ASP A 577 -13.71 1.62 7.79
N ARG A 578 -15.00 1.94 7.86
CA ARG A 578 -16.10 1.17 7.24
C ARG A 578 -16.09 -0.30 7.68
N THR A 579 -15.86 -0.53 8.97
CA THR A 579 -15.84 -1.86 9.56
C THR A 579 -16.93 -1.96 10.61
N VAL A 580 -17.73 -3.03 10.54
CA VAL A 580 -18.82 -3.34 11.48
C VAL A 580 -18.70 -4.80 11.92
N LEU A 581 -18.44 -5.01 13.21
CA LEU A 581 -18.13 -6.31 13.79
C LEU A 581 -18.97 -6.58 15.03
N LEU A 582 -19.31 -7.85 15.27
CA LEU A 582 -19.75 -8.33 16.56
C LEU A 582 -18.54 -8.92 17.27
N VAL A 583 -18.11 -8.30 18.38
CA VAL A 583 -16.86 -8.66 19.06
C VAL A 583 -17.07 -9.00 20.52
N GLU A 584 -16.12 -9.75 21.08
CA GLU A 584 -15.91 -9.86 22.50
C GLU A 584 -14.50 -9.37 22.84
N ARG A 585 -14.39 -8.38 23.72
CA ARG A 585 -13.10 -7.95 24.28
C ARG A 585 -12.82 -8.73 25.57
N VAL A 586 -11.69 -9.41 25.62
CA VAL A 586 -11.32 -10.26 26.76
C VAL A 586 -10.60 -9.42 27.81
N ASP A 587 -11.14 -9.36 29.03
CA ASP A 587 -10.49 -8.71 30.19
C ASP A 587 -10.14 -9.78 31.24
N ASN A 588 -8.92 -10.31 31.16
CA ASN A 588 -8.43 -11.40 32.02
C ASN A 588 -7.30 -10.95 32.96
N LYS A 589 -7.42 -9.77 33.59
CA LYS A 589 -6.49 -9.27 34.62
C LYS A 589 -6.27 -10.17 35.86
N ARG A 590 -6.83 -11.39 35.90
CA ARG A 590 -6.85 -12.25 37.09
C ARG A 590 -6.27 -13.66 36.91
N LEU A 591 -5.94 -14.09 35.69
CA LEU A 591 -5.26 -15.37 35.47
C LEU A 591 -3.76 -15.10 35.32
N GLU A 592 -3.01 -15.33 36.41
CA GLU A 592 -1.57 -15.03 36.53
C GLU A 592 -0.67 -15.74 35.49
N SER A 593 -1.19 -16.74 34.75
CA SER A 593 -0.39 -17.59 33.86
C SER A 593 -0.50 -17.29 32.36
N VAL A 594 -1.40 -16.41 31.89
CA VAL A 594 -1.55 -16.15 30.44
C VAL A 594 -1.84 -14.67 30.15
N SER A 595 -0.89 -13.98 29.52
CA SER A 595 -1.07 -12.60 29.05
C SER A 595 -2.05 -12.57 27.86
N THR A 596 -3.31 -12.19 28.12
CA THR A 596 -4.32 -11.93 27.07
C THR A 596 -4.80 -10.48 27.08
N ASP A 597 -4.02 -9.55 27.64
CA ASP A 597 -4.38 -8.13 27.68
C ASP A 597 -4.60 -7.59 26.25
N GLY A 598 -5.79 -7.02 26.00
CA GLY A 598 -6.17 -6.46 24.71
C GLY A 598 -6.67 -7.46 23.65
N LEU A 599 -6.99 -8.71 23.98
CA LEU A 599 -7.53 -9.65 22.98
C LEU A 599 -8.97 -9.27 22.56
N VAL A 600 -9.19 -9.11 21.25
CA VAL A 600 -10.53 -8.89 20.66
C VAL A 600 -10.90 -10.06 19.77
N ARG A 601 -11.99 -10.73 20.13
CA ARG A 601 -12.51 -11.91 19.43
C ARG A 601 -13.64 -11.49 18.52
N ILE A 602 -13.51 -11.73 17.22
CA ILE A 602 -14.59 -11.50 16.25
C ILE A 602 -15.52 -12.72 16.26
N LEU A 603 -16.78 -12.49 16.63
CA LEU A 603 -17.81 -13.52 16.70
C LEU A 603 -18.66 -13.61 15.43
N ASP A 604 -18.86 -12.48 14.75
CA ASP A 604 -19.51 -12.35 13.44
C ASP A 604 -19.10 -11.00 12.81
N ALA A 605 -19.25 -10.87 11.49
CA ALA A 605 -18.87 -9.66 10.75
C ALA A 605 -19.99 -9.23 9.78
N ALA A 606 -20.26 -7.92 9.73
CA ALA A 606 -21.21 -7.35 8.78
C ALA A 606 -20.49 -6.65 7.62
N VAL A 607 -19.50 -5.82 7.96
CA VAL A 607 -18.73 -5.05 6.98
C VAL A 607 -17.25 -5.08 7.36
N LEU A 608 -16.37 -5.33 6.39
CA LEU A 608 -14.92 -5.39 6.57
C LEU A 608 -14.23 -4.40 5.62
N ASN A 609 -13.78 -3.24 6.12
CA ASN A 609 -13.19 -2.18 5.29
C ASN A 609 -14.03 -1.83 4.04
N GLY A 610 -15.35 -1.71 4.22
CA GLY A 610 -16.32 -1.43 3.16
C GLY A 610 -16.87 -2.66 2.43
N ASP A 611 -16.31 -3.87 2.64
CA ASP A 611 -16.83 -5.10 2.07
C ASP A 611 -18.07 -5.60 2.86
N ASP A 612 -19.26 -5.54 2.28
CA ASP A 612 -20.50 -6.05 2.86
C ASP A 612 -20.53 -7.58 2.77
N VAL A 613 -20.27 -8.22 3.90
CA VAL A 613 -20.33 -9.67 4.08
C VAL A 613 -21.60 -10.10 4.82
N SER A 614 -22.44 -9.15 5.25
CA SER A 614 -23.58 -9.41 6.15
C SER A 614 -24.59 -10.40 5.59
N GLY A 615 -24.73 -10.47 4.26
CA GLY A 615 -25.62 -11.38 3.55
C GLY A 615 -25.04 -12.76 3.21
N LEU A 616 -23.74 -13.00 3.44
CA LEU A 616 -23.09 -14.28 3.13
C LEU A 616 -23.41 -15.34 4.17
N LEU A 617 -23.15 -16.61 3.84
CA LEU A 617 -23.12 -17.71 4.81
C LEU A 617 -22.14 -17.42 5.95
N TYR A 618 -22.47 -17.82 7.18
CA TYR A 618 -21.63 -17.57 8.36
C TYR A 618 -20.19 -18.03 8.16
N SER A 619 -19.97 -19.23 7.59
CA SER A 619 -18.61 -19.73 7.28
C SER A 619 -17.83 -18.79 6.36
N LYS A 620 -18.46 -18.24 5.32
CA LYS A 620 -17.85 -17.26 4.41
C LYS A 620 -17.60 -15.91 5.08
N ARG A 621 -18.50 -15.45 5.97
CA ARG A 621 -18.28 -14.24 6.79
C ARG A 621 -17.05 -14.40 7.69
N MET A 622 -16.93 -15.55 8.34
CA MET A 622 -15.80 -15.84 9.23
C MET A 622 -14.49 -16.04 8.47
N ALA A 623 -14.51 -16.68 7.29
CA ALA A 623 -13.34 -16.78 6.42
C ALA A 623 -12.85 -15.39 5.97
N ALA A 624 -13.77 -14.51 5.55
CA ALA A 624 -13.45 -13.12 5.23
C ALA A 624 -12.88 -12.35 6.43
N ALA A 625 -13.49 -12.50 7.61
CA ALA A 625 -12.97 -11.92 8.85
C ALA A 625 -11.58 -12.47 9.20
N GLN A 626 -11.29 -13.73 8.91
CA GLN A 626 -9.99 -14.34 9.18
C GLN A 626 -8.91 -13.76 8.28
N LYS A 627 -9.18 -13.61 6.98
CA LYS A 627 -8.28 -12.91 6.05
C LYS A 627 -8.07 -11.45 6.46
N PHE A 628 -9.14 -10.77 6.90
CA PHE A 628 -9.06 -9.42 7.45
C PHE A 628 -8.12 -9.33 8.67
N CYS A 629 -8.26 -10.24 9.64
CA CYS A 629 -7.35 -10.32 10.79
C CYS A 629 -5.91 -10.62 10.39
N GLN A 630 -5.68 -11.50 9.41
CA GLN A 630 -4.34 -11.80 8.90
C GLN A 630 -3.69 -10.55 8.28
N ALA A 631 -4.43 -9.75 7.52
CA ALA A 631 -3.95 -8.48 6.96
C ALA A 631 -3.60 -7.44 8.03
N LEU A 632 -4.28 -7.45 9.18
CA LEU A 632 -4.02 -6.55 10.31
C LEU A 632 -2.94 -7.03 11.28
N LYS A 633 -2.60 -8.32 11.24
CA LYS A 633 -1.65 -8.96 12.17
C LYS A 633 -0.31 -8.24 12.13
N LEU A 634 0.20 -7.87 13.30
CA LEU A 634 1.55 -7.31 13.46
C LEU A 634 2.56 -8.42 13.76
N VAL A 635 3.78 -8.28 13.25
CA VAL A 635 4.85 -9.27 13.41
C VAL A 635 5.57 -9.12 14.74
N ASN A 636 5.90 -7.87 15.12
CA ASN A 636 6.55 -7.55 16.38
C ASN A 636 5.62 -6.72 17.26
N ARG A 637 5.37 -7.21 18.49
CA ARG A 637 4.65 -6.47 19.53
C ARG A 637 5.65 -5.68 20.35
N THR A 638 6.05 -4.48 19.91
CA THR A 638 6.86 -3.59 20.76
C THR A 638 5.96 -2.89 21.78
N GLN A 639 6.34 -2.92 23.07
CA GLN A 639 5.63 -2.20 24.16
C GLN A 639 5.58 -0.67 23.95
N ASP A 640 6.45 -0.11 23.10
CA ASP A 640 6.60 1.35 22.90
C ASP A 640 5.69 1.96 21.81
N GLN A 641 4.88 1.16 21.11
CA GLN A 641 3.77 1.72 20.34
C GLN A 641 2.59 1.82 21.30
N THR A 642 2.22 3.04 21.69
CA THR A 642 1.24 3.40 22.74
C THR A 642 -0.21 2.93 22.52
N GLY A 643 -0.45 2.04 21.56
CA GLY A 643 -1.65 1.24 21.48
C GLY A 643 -1.44 -0.07 22.19
N SER A 644 -2.26 -0.41 23.19
CA SER A 644 -2.43 -1.80 23.62
C SER A 644 -2.70 -2.63 22.37
N GLY A 645 -1.69 -3.36 21.88
CA GLY A 645 -1.70 -4.03 20.59
C GLY A 645 -2.71 -5.16 20.58
N GLU A 646 -3.97 -4.81 20.35
CA GLU A 646 -5.07 -5.75 20.43
C GLU A 646 -4.89 -6.85 19.40
N LEU A 647 -4.92 -8.10 19.84
CA LEU A 647 -4.89 -9.23 18.94
C LEU A 647 -6.32 -9.48 18.46
N TYR A 648 -6.53 -9.45 17.15
CA TYR A 648 -7.80 -9.87 16.56
C TYR A 648 -7.74 -11.36 16.23
N ILE A 649 -8.61 -12.14 16.87
CA ILE A 649 -8.81 -13.55 16.51
C ILE A 649 -10.24 -13.76 16.06
N VAL A 650 -10.40 -14.65 15.08
CA VAL A 650 -11.70 -15.08 14.60
C VAL A 650 -12.08 -16.35 15.35
N TYR A 651 -13.27 -16.34 15.94
CA TYR A 651 -13.84 -17.53 16.55
C TYR A 651 -14.16 -18.55 15.44
N ASN A 652 -13.61 -19.76 15.53
CA ASN A 652 -13.68 -20.73 14.42
C ASN A 652 -14.13 -22.14 14.82
N ASP A 653 -14.88 -22.30 15.93
CA ASP A 653 -15.31 -23.63 16.37
C ASP A 653 -16.82 -23.85 16.23
N ILE A 654 -17.17 -24.69 15.26
CA ILE A 654 -18.51 -25.26 15.05
C ILE A 654 -18.46 -26.79 15.34
N SER A 655 -17.32 -27.35 15.80
CA SER A 655 -17.06 -28.78 15.66
C SER A 655 -17.44 -29.66 16.87
N MET A 656 -17.75 -30.92 16.60
CA MET A 656 -17.91 -31.99 17.61
C MET A 656 -16.67 -32.22 18.51
N LYS A 657 -15.52 -31.57 18.24
CA LYS A 657 -14.28 -31.67 19.04
C LYS A 657 -14.22 -30.68 20.20
N ILE A 658 -15.24 -29.83 20.38
CA ILE A 658 -15.41 -28.88 21.51
C ILE A 658 -14.96 -29.46 22.86
N ARG A 659 -15.32 -30.72 23.17
CA ARG A 659 -14.93 -31.40 24.43
C ARG A 659 -13.42 -31.46 24.66
N ARG A 660 -12.60 -31.61 23.61
CA ARG A 660 -11.14 -31.79 23.73
C ARG A 660 -10.39 -30.49 24.01
N LYS A 661 -11.04 -29.34 23.80
CA LYS A 661 -10.46 -28.01 24.03
C LYS A 661 -10.78 -27.43 25.40
N PHE A 662 -11.70 -28.05 26.13
CA PHE A 662 -12.02 -27.66 27.49
C PHE A 662 -11.12 -28.36 28.49
N SER A 663 -10.54 -27.57 29.38
CA SER A 663 -9.86 -28.03 30.58
C SER A 663 -10.52 -27.41 31.81
N ARG A 664 -10.46 -28.13 32.94
CA ARG A 664 -10.94 -27.63 34.23
C ARG A 664 -9.73 -27.23 35.05
N LEU A 665 -9.78 -26.03 35.63
CA LEU A 665 -8.72 -25.53 36.50
C LEU A 665 -9.36 -24.94 37.76
N ARG A 666 -8.68 -25.08 38.89
CA ARG A 666 -9.11 -24.45 40.14
C ARG A 666 -8.41 -23.10 40.27
N HIS A 667 -9.18 -22.02 40.24
CA HIS A 667 -8.66 -20.66 40.31
C HIS A 667 -9.41 -19.87 41.39
N SER A 668 -8.67 -19.23 42.32
CA SER A 668 -9.24 -18.46 43.44
C SER A 668 -10.28 -19.22 44.29
N GLY A 669 -10.11 -20.54 44.44
CA GLY A 669 -11.02 -21.41 45.22
C GLY A 669 -12.21 -21.98 44.43
N GLU A 670 -12.46 -21.50 43.21
CA GLU A 670 -13.56 -21.91 42.33
C GLU A 670 -13.07 -22.83 41.20
N GLU A 671 -13.95 -23.71 40.70
CA GLU A 671 -13.68 -24.52 39.50
C GLU A 671 -14.08 -23.70 38.26
N VAL A 672 -13.13 -23.45 37.36
CA VAL A 672 -13.36 -22.66 36.14
C VAL A 672 -13.14 -23.51 34.89
N LEU A 673 -13.92 -23.23 33.85
CA LEU A 673 -13.71 -23.76 32.51
C LEU A 673 -12.66 -22.92 31.80
N ILE A 674 -11.65 -23.58 31.26
CA ILE A 674 -10.67 -22.99 30.37
C ILE A 674 -10.84 -23.59 28.98
N TYR A 675 -10.85 -22.74 27.97
CA TYR A 675 -10.93 -23.11 26.57
C TYR A 675 -9.66 -22.67 25.84
N ASP A 676 -8.99 -23.58 25.14
CA ASP A 676 -7.85 -23.26 24.28
C ASP A 676 -8.33 -22.82 22.88
N GLU A 677 -8.05 -21.57 22.54
CA GLU A 677 -8.31 -20.99 21.22
C GLU A 677 -7.04 -20.40 20.62
N ASN A 678 -6.52 -21.03 19.56
CA ASN A 678 -5.31 -20.59 18.85
C ASN A 678 -4.10 -20.40 19.78
N GLY A 679 -3.95 -21.25 20.81
CA GLY A 679 -2.88 -21.17 21.80
C GLY A 679 -3.15 -20.19 22.94
N HIS A 680 -4.34 -19.58 23.00
CA HIS A 680 -4.78 -18.74 24.10
C HIS A 680 -5.74 -19.51 25.02
N LEU A 681 -5.40 -19.57 26.30
CA LEU A 681 -6.28 -20.14 27.33
C LEU A 681 -7.26 -19.07 27.82
N LEU A 682 -8.54 -19.27 27.52
CA LEU A 682 -9.62 -18.34 27.86
C LEU A 682 -10.51 -18.95 28.93
N MET A 683 -10.74 -18.23 30.02
CA MET A 683 -11.73 -18.65 31.01
C MET A 683 -13.13 -18.46 30.43
N CYS A 684 -13.92 -19.52 30.36
CA CYS A 684 -15.29 -19.53 29.88
C CYS A 684 -16.27 -19.19 31.02
N LYS A 685 -17.14 -18.20 30.80
CA LYS A 685 -18.16 -17.74 31.76
C LYS A 685 -19.59 -17.72 31.17
N ALA A 686 -19.71 -17.75 29.85
CA ALA A 686 -20.98 -17.81 29.16
C ALA A 686 -20.87 -18.56 27.83
N ILE A 687 -22.01 -18.98 27.29
CA ILE A 687 -22.14 -19.64 26.00
C ILE A 687 -23.20 -18.88 25.19
N ARG A 688 -22.86 -18.49 23.97
CA ARG A 688 -23.78 -17.93 22.98
C ARG A 688 -24.03 -18.96 21.89
N VAL A 689 -25.30 -19.17 21.55
CA VAL A 689 -25.74 -20.04 20.46
C VAL A 689 -26.54 -19.16 19.50
N ALA A 690 -26.04 -18.96 18.28
CA ALA A 690 -26.70 -18.14 17.26
C ALA A 690 -27.17 -18.99 16.08
N ARG A 691 -28.43 -18.83 15.70
CA ARG A 691 -29.10 -19.62 14.68
C ARG A 691 -28.66 -19.20 13.30
N LEU A 692 -28.33 -20.18 12.47
CA LEU A 692 -27.84 -19.98 11.11
C LEU A 692 -28.94 -20.11 10.05
N LEU A 693 -30.11 -20.71 10.35
CA LEU A 693 -31.24 -20.84 9.40
C LEU A 693 -32.57 -20.23 9.89
N LYS A 694 -33.46 -19.92 8.93
CA LYS A 694 -34.76 -19.23 9.09
C LYS A 694 -35.96 -20.17 9.08
N GLY A 695 -36.04 -21.13 10.01
CA GLY A 695 -37.32 -21.71 10.48
C GLY A 695 -38.26 -22.50 9.54
N LYS A 696 -38.17 -22.37 8.21
CA LYS A 696 -38.92 -23.14 7.22
C LYS A 696 -38.03 -23.35 6.00
N ILE A 697 -37.56 -24.57 5.81
CA ILE A 697 -36.82 -24.97 4.60
C ILE A 697 -37.86 -25.56 3.63
N PRO A 698 -38.21 -24.91 2.52
CA PRO A 698 -38.84 -25.60 1.41
C PRO A 698 -37.71 -26.28 0.62
N PHE A 699 -37.49 -27.57 0.91
CA PHE A 699 -36.61 -28.52 0.22
C PHE A 699 -35.09 -28.52 0.52
N ARG A 700 -34.59 -29.76 0.72
CA ARG A 700 -33.22 -30.30 0.77
C ARG A 700 -32.23 -29.66 1.78
N CYS A 701 -31.90 -30.46 2.78
CA CYS A 701 -31.09 -30.12 3.95
C CYS A 701 -29.61 -29.82 3.63
N LEU A 702 -29.04 -28.82 4.31
CA LEU A 702 -27.62 -28.44 4.28
C LEU A 702 -26.80 -29.38 5.20
N PRO A 703 -25.71 -30.01 4.72
CA PRO A 703 -24.86 -30.86 5.57
C PRO A 703 -23.78 -30.07 6.34
N HIS A 704 -23.47 -30.56 7.53
CA HIS A 704 -22.66 -29.89 8.57
C HIS A 704 -21.14 -30.21 8.55
N SER A 705 -20.65 -30.98 7.57
CA SER A 705 -19.30 -31.55 7.59
C SER A 705 -18.44 -31.13 6.38
N PRO A 706 -17.13 -30.83 6.56
CA PRO A 706 -16.18 -30.62 5.46
C PRO A 706 -16.11 -31.80 4.47
N GLU A 707 -16.47 -33.01 4.89
CA GLU A 707 -16.51 -34.21 4.03
C GLU A 707 -17.77 -34.24 3.14
N HIS A 708 -18.80 -33.47 3.49
CA HIS A 708 -20.06 -33.36 2.75
C HIS A 708 -20.19 -32.11 1.88
N ASP A 709 -19.19 -31.22 1.90
CA ASP A 709 -19.11 -30.04 1.01
C ASP A 709 -19.19 -30.44 -0.48
N SER A 710 -18.69 -31.62 -0.87
CA SER A 710 -18.60 -32.02 -2.29
C SER A 710 -19.93 -32.23 -3.02
N TRP A 711 -21.05 -32.48 -2.31
CA TRP A 711 -22.36 -32.76 -2.92
C TRP A 711 -23.24 -31.52 -3.12
N PHE A 712 -22.99 -30.43 -2.37
CA PHE A 712 -23.80 -29.20 -2.43
C PHE A 712 -23.40 -28.28 -3.60
N TYR A 713 -22.11 -28.21 -3.93
CA TYR A 713 -21.56 -27.27 -4.91
C TYR A 713 -21.87 -27.58 -6.39
N ARG A 714 -22.53 -28.69 -6.73
CA ARG A 714 -22.90 -29.00 -8.13
C ARG A 714 -24.30 -28.56 -8.55
N GLY A 715 -25.14 -28.05 -7.64
CA GLY A 715 -26.58 -27.91 -7.93
C GLY A 715 -27.30 -26.64 -7.49
N VAL A 716 -26.66 -25.68 -6.80
CA VAL A 716 -27.34 -24.45 -6.34
C VAL A 716 -26.45 -23.23 -6.59
N GLU A 717 -26.43 -22.77 -7.85
CA GLU A 717 -25.86 -21.46 -8.23
C GLU A 717 -26.88 -20.30 -8.07
N ASP A 718 -28.13 -20.59 -7.68
CA ASP A 718 -29.14 -19.55 -7.49
C ASP A 718 -29.08 -18.93 -6.09
N GLY A 719 -28.42 -17.78 -5.98
CA GLY A 719 -28.29 -16.98 -4.76
C GLY A 719 -29.61 -16.56 -4.07
N MET A 720 -30.76 -16.78 -4.70
CA MET A 720 -32.09 -16.56 -4.09
C MET A 720 -32.40 -17.56 -2.97
N VAL A 721 -32.03 -18.84 -3.13
CA VAL A 721 -32.39 -19.90 -2.15
C VAL A 721 -31.64 -19.74 -0.83
N ILE A 722 -30.40 -19.25 -0.89
CA ILE A 722 -29.53 -19.04 0.29
C ILE A 722 -30.05 -17.87 1.15
N HIS A 723 -30.51 -16.76 0.55
CA HIS A 723 -30.99 -15.60 1.29
C HIS A 723 -32.31 -15.84 2.05
N GLU A 724 -33.17 -16.71 1.52
CA GLU A 724 -34.45 -17.08 2.15
C GLU A 724 -34.28 -18.09 3.28
N CYS A 725 -33.27 -18.96 3.21
CA CYS A 725 -33.07 -20.03 4.18
C CYS A 725 -32.06 -19.69 5.28
N CYS A 726 -31.01 -18.91 5.00
CA CYS A 726 -29.91 -18.65 5.93
C CYS A 726 -30.02 -17.27 6.62
N SER A 727 -29.53 -17.19 7.86
CA SER A 727 -29.48 -15.95 8.64
C SER A 727 -28.34 -15.03 8.19
N SER A 728 -28.69 -13.78 7.95
CA SER A 728 -27.72 -12.70 7.79
C SER A 728 -27.10 -12.33 9.13
N PHE A 729 -25.97 -11.61 9.10
CA PHE A 729 -25.37 -11.00 10.29
C PHE A 729 -26.43 -10.22 11.10
N TRP A 730 -27.28 -9.44 10.43
CA TRP A 730 -28.25 -8.59 11.12
C TRP A 730 -29.31 -9.38 11.87
N GLU A 731 -29.69 -10.55 11.36
CA GLU A 731 -30.66 -11.45 12.01
C GLU A 731 -30.03 -12.28 13.14
N SER A 732 -28.75 -12.65 13.02
CA SER A 732 -28.03 -13.41 14.05
C SER A 732 -27.50 -12.52 15.18
N ALA A 733 -27.05 -11.31 14.86
CA ALA A 733 -26.45 -10.36 15.80
C ALA A 733 -27.51 -9.50 16.52
N MET A 734 -28.59 -9.10 15.83
CA MET A 734 -29.66 -8.29 16.43
C MET A 734 -30.90 -9.14 16.76
N PRO A 735 -31.40 -9.12 18.01
CA PRO A 735 -32.66 -9.76 18.34
C PRO A 735 -33.84 -8.98 17.72
N SER A 736 -34.54 -9.56 16.74
CA SER A 736 -35.78 -8.99 16.20
C SER A 736 -36.90 -9.03 17.24
N LYS A 737 -37.87 -8.10 17.18
CA LYS A 737 -39.16 -8.20 17.90
C LYS A 737 -39.73 -9.61 17.69
N GLN A 738 -39.82 -10.41 18.76
CA GLN A 738 -40.56 -11.66 18.71
C GLN A 738 -42.05 -11.33 18.68
N THR A 739 -42.69 -11.55 17.54
CA THR A 739 -44.12 -11.87 17.51
C THR A 739 -44.30 -13.24 18.16
N SER A 740 -45.33 -13.38 19.00
CA SER A 740 -45.69 -14.65 19.66
C SER A 740 -45.73 -15.79 18.64
N GLY A 741 -44.83 -16.78 18.78
CA GLY A 741 -44.72 -17.94 17.87
C GLY A 741 -43.40 -18.09 17.10
N HIS A 742 -42.47 -17.13 17.17
CA HIS A 742 -41.16 -17.24 16.50
C HIS A 742 -40.01 -17.69 17.43
N VAL A 743 -39.21 -18.64 16.96
CA VAL A 743 -38.00 -19.15 17.64
C VAL A 743 -36.91 -18.06 17.68
N PRO A 744 -36.22 -17.81 18.81
CA PRO A 744 -35.15 -16.81 18.90
C PRO A 744 -33.97 -17.14 17.97
N MET A 745 -33.41 -16.11 17.34
CA MET A 745 -32.22 -16.23 16.48
C MET A 745 -30.91 -16.32 17.26
N GLN A 746 -30.89 -15.94 18.54
CA GLN A 746 -29.73 -16.16 19.41
C GLN A 746 -30.16 -16.36 20.86
N CYS A 747 -29.38 -17.17 21.58
CA CYS A 747 -29.54 -17.40 23.01
C CYS A 747 -28.18 -17.32 23.70
N ILE A 748 -28.14 -16.75 24.90
CA ILE A 748 -26.93 -16.63 25.72
C ILE A 748 -27.24 -17.17 27.11
N TRP A 749 -26.41 -18.10 27.60
CA TRP A 749 -26.49 -18.63 28.96
C TRP A 749 -25.19 -18.32 29.71
N SER A 750 -25.31 -17.81 30.93
CA SER A 750 -24.18 -17.61 31.86
C SER A 750 -24.41 -18.35 33.16
N TRP A 751 -23.33 -18.54 33.89
CA TRP A 751 -23.35 -19.10 35.24
C TRP A 751 -22.49 -18.25 36.19
N GLU A 752 -22.79 -18.38 37.48
CA GLU A 752 -21.93 -17.89 38.56
C GLU A 752 -21.45 -19.08 39.39
N ASN A 753 -20.17 -19.06 39.78
CA ASN A 753 -19.61 -20.02 40.74
C ASN A 753 -19.87 -19.60 42.20
N SER A 754 -20.67 -18.55 42.43
CA SER A 754 -20.85 -17.98 43.76
C SER A 754 -21.59 -18.96 44.69
N CYS A 755 -20.98 -19.28 45.84
CA CYS A 755 -21.57 -20.09 46.92
C CYS A 755 -22.89 -19.53 47.49
N LYS A 756 -23.47 -18.46 46.91
CA LYS A 756 -24.68 -17.78 47.39
C LYS A 756 -25.96 -18.13 46.62
N PHE A 757 -25.90 -18.85 45.49
CA PHE A 757 -27.10 -19.27 44.73
C PHE A 757 -27.12 -20.78 44.50
N VAL A 758 -27.50 -21.54 45.54
CA VAL A 758 -27.59 -23.01 45.57
C VAL A 758 -28.84 -23.56 44.85
N LEU A 759 -29.61 -22.75 44.12
CA LEU A 759 -30.94 -23.18 43.66
C LEU A 759 -31.00 -23.88 42.30
N ASP A 760 -29.95 -23.86 41.47
CA ASP A 760 -30.03 -24.51 40.14
C ASP A 760 -28.74 -25.21 39.63
N ASN A 761 -27.64 -25.29 40.40
CA ASN A 761 -26.39 -26.06 40.11
C ASN A 761 -25.80 -26.01 38.68
N TYR A 762 -26.26 -25.11 37.81
CA TYR A 762 -25.82 -25.01 36.42
C TYR A 762 -24.47 -24.30 36.36
N GLY A 763 -23.41 -25.09 36.21
CA GLY A 763 -22.03 -24.62 36.20
C GLY A 763 -21.11 -25.53 35.38
N PRO A 764 -19.79 -25.28 35.43
CA PRO A 764 -18.78 -25.93 34.58
C PRO A 764 -18.91 -27.44 34.42
N ARG A 765 -19.11 -28.13 35.54
CA ARG A 765 -19.22 -29.59 35.59
C ARG A 765 -20.48 -30.10 34.89
N VAL A 766 -21.63 -29.48 35.17
CA VAL A 766 -22.92 -29.83 34.55
C VAL A 766 -22.89 -29.56 33.04
N ILE A 767 -22.30 -28.44 32.62
CA ILE A 767 -22.23 -28.06 31.21
C ILE A 767 -21.41 -29.06 30.39
N LEU A 768 -20.31 -29.58 30.92
CA LEU A 768 -19.45 -30.55 30.20
C LEU A 768 -19.88 -32.01 30.35
N GLU A 769 -20.31 -32.41 31.55
CA GLU A 769 -20.42 -33.83 31.93
C GLU A 769 -21.86 -34.36 31.80
N ASN A 770 -22.89 -33.52 31.96
CA ASN A 770 -24.28 -33.99 31.97
C ASN A 770 -24.88 -34.06 30.56
N ASP A 771 -25.79 -35.02 30.35
CA ASP A 771 -26.51 -35.18 29.08
C ASP A 771 -27.53 -34.07 28.80
N SER A 772 -28.12 -33.47 29.85
CA SER A 772 -29.01 -32.31 29.73
C SER A 772 -29.14 -31.58 31.06
N HIS A 773 -29.65 -30.33 31.02
CA HIS A 773 -29.95 -29.56 32.23
C HIS A 773 -31.13 -28.61 32.01
N LYS A 774 -31.92 -28.34 33.07
CA LYS A 774 -33.14 -27.51 32.98
C LYS A 774 -32.85 -26.01 32.81
N SER A 775 -31.71 -25.56 33.30
CA SER A 775 -31.34 -24.13 33.33
C SER A 775 -30.59 -23.66 32.07
N GLY A 776 -30.14 -24.59 31.22
CA GLY A 776 -29.42 -24.27 29.99
C GLY A 776 -28.83 -25.52 29.31
N PRO A 777 -28.28 -25.35 28.09
CA PRO A 777 -27.73 -26.45 27.31
C PRO A 777 -26.42 -27.00 27.88
N THR A 778 -26.26 -28.32 27.82
CA THR A 778 -24.96 -28.98 28.06
C THR A 778 -24.28 -29.27 26.72
N VAL A 779 -22.97 -29.51 26.73
CA VAL A 779 -22.24 -29.91 25.51
C VAL A 779 -22.86 -31.18 24.92
N ASN A 780 -23.30 -32.12 25.76
CA ASN A 780 -23.91 -33.37 25.33
C ASN A 780 -25.30 -33.14 24.72
N SER A 781 -26.13 -32.28 25.33
CA SER A 781 -27.46 -31.97 24.78
C SER A 781 -27.34 -31.31 23.41
N ILE A 782 -26.34 -30.43 23.23
CA ILE A 782 -26.06 -29.81 21.94
C ILE A 782 -25.61 -30.86 20.92
N LEU A 783 -24.63 -31.71 21.27
CA LEU A 783 -24.09 -32.73 20.36
C LEU A 783 -25.14 -33.76 19.94
N GLN A 784 -26.00 -34.19 20.88
CA GLN A 784 -27.08 -35.12 20.61
C GLN A 784 -28.07 -34.53 19.61
N GLU A 785 -28.46 -33.27 19.81
CA GLU A 785 -29.46 -32.64 18.97
C GLU A 785 -28.92 -32.23 17.58
N VAL A 786 -27.61 -31.93 17.49
CA VAL A 786 -26.88 -31.88 16.22
C VAL A 786 -26.98 -33.22 15.49
N ALA A 787 -26.64 -34.33 16.16
CA ALA A 787 -26.67 -35.66 15.56
C ALA A 787 -28.07 -36.09 15.13
N GLU A 788 -29.10 -35.82 15.94
CA GLU A 788 -30.50 -36.12 15.61
C GLU A 788 -30.98 -35.38 14.37
N THR A 789 -30.52 -34.15 14.18
CA THR A 789 -30.89 -33.37 13.00
C THR A 789 -30.07 -33.78 11.78
N ASP A 790 -28.77 -34.05 11.91
CA ASP A 790 -27.96 -34.62 10.84
C ASP A 790 -28.56 -35.94 10.33
N GLU A 791 -29.07 -36.78 11.23
CA GLU A 791 -29.77 -38.01 10.86
C GLU A 791 -31.10 -37.73 10.15
N LYS A 792 -31.88 -36.73 10.58
CA LYS A 792 -33.10 -36.28 9.87
C LYS A 792 -32.77 -35.75 8.48
N CYS A 793 -31.68 -34.99 8.35
CA CYS A 793 -31.17 -34.48 7.07
C CYS A 793 -30.72 -35.63 6.16
N ARG A 794 -29.97 -36.61 6.68
CA ARG A 794 -29.56 -37.80 5.92
C ARG A 794 -30.74 -38.61 5.42
N LYS A 795 -31.78 -38.81 6.26
CA LYS A 795 -33.02 -39.51 5.88
C LYS A 795 -33.85 -38.75 4.85
N SER A 796 -33.83 -37.41 4.87
CA SER A 796 -34.55 -36.59 3.88
C SER A 796 -33.85 -36.48 2.53
N VAL A 797 -32.52 -36.64 2.48
CA VAL A 797 -31.72 -36.68 1.24
C VAL A 797 -31.77 -38.06 0.58
N ALA A 798 -31.94 -39.12 1.37
CA ALA A 798 -32.11 -40.48 0.87
C ALA A 798 -33.54 -40.80 0.36
N ALA A 799 -34.51 -39.93 0.65
CA ALA A 799 -35.89 -39.98 0.18
C ALA A 799 -36.11 -38.98 -0.96
#